data_AF-A0A934W621-F1
#
_entry.id   AF-A0A934W621-F1
#
_cell.length_a   1.000
_cell.length_b   1.000
_cell.length_c   1.000
_cell.angle_alpha   90.00
_cell.angle_beta   90.00
_cell.angle_gamma   90.00
#
_symmetry.space_group_name_H-M   'P 1'
#
loop_
_entity.id
_entity.type
_entity.pdbx_description
1 polymer ?
#
loop_
_entity_poly.entity_id
_entity_poly.type
_entity_poly.pdbx_seq_one_letter_code
_entity_poly.pdbx_strand_id
1 'polypeptide(L)'
;MDCRDDGEALNLDELKLVELPPLPPGLRKLKANNNMLNSLPEDLPHTIEELHLRDNCLLDLPQALPYASLVLLDVRENAIEQLPESLSQLAAGCKVYLNGNQIPHNRIDALFDTPQDTNGLRYPRQRVASALPPAQHGIVRTAQAARESRLDSQANDDFRDRLGYAVYEGNTTVVKQLLQKGTCDINAPWEKCNNYNLLGIAVEKEHFAIVKLLLEQPGLDPNGAGRDKCHPLTTAILKKRTDILDALLGHPGIDPNHDDHSGVAPLYVATQNQQGEMVKRLLKHPKTNPNLGGPKCDGNTPLTKAAYEGYLALVQALLNHRDIDPNLPNVSIGATPLYLACQQGHETVVAALLKHPGIQHNPVTRGGQETPLHVAAYKGHLKIVRRLLAEARVDASLRTATRETLIYLAAEQGHAEIIDCLLQHKEKRVDPNLGKADVTPLIAAVMNGHEAVVSRLLAEQSVLVNKHCGPEKTTALLAAIGKGTASMVRLLLRSKAVDPNLKITEANIPPLQYAVTMRDVSIVQALLDDPRVDISAKNSFGGDAFSVAVELERAESALALIERGASIGALPTATLRQSAIQVVGASCLMKLTTGKEAQTVLDRLKRMPPTQAAQCLVAIAMQSALTPAEKALDELPMLKQAITLNTPGLNEAVSGTLAAWGAASVKDRSQLPRLTRDMLTAWGL
;
A
#
# COMPACT_ATOMS: atom_id res chain seq x y z
N MET A 1 2.97 18.35 38.29
CA MET A 1 2.99 19.39 39.34
C MET A 1 3.69 20.60 38.74
N ASP A 2 2.94 21.66 38.50
CA ASP A 2 3.42 22.90 37.88
C ASP A 2 4.09 23.74 38.98
N CYS A 3 5.33 23.39 39.35
CA CYS A 3 6.14 24.20 40.28
C CYS A 3 6.71 25.37 39.49
N ARG A 4 6.04 26.54 39.53
CA ARG A 4 6.62 27.79 39.05
C ARG A 4 7.43 28.43 40.17
N ASP A 5 8.70 28.74 39.88
CA ASP A 5 9.56 29.80 40.42
C ASP A 5 9.15 30.26 41.84
N ASP A 6 9.62 29.73 42.97
CA ASP A 6 11.01 29.49 43.40
C ASP A 6 11.09 28.31 44.41
N GLY A 7 10.21 27.31 44.27
CA GLY A 7 10.05 26.21 45.25
C GLY A 7 9.36 26.62 46.55
N GLU A 8 8.93 27.88 46.65
CA GLU A 8 8.30 28.46 47.84
C GLU A 8 6.75 28.31 47.86
N ALA A 9 6.09 27.88 46.78
CA ALA A 9 4.64 27.68 46.75
C ALA A 9 4.21 26.39 46.02
N LEU A 10 3.25 25.66 46.58
CA LEU A 10 2.72 24.40 46.06
C LEU A 10 1.19 24.47 45.96
N ASN A 11 0.65 24.19 44.78
CA ASN A 11 -0.79 24.13 44.52
C ASN A 11 -1.20 22.71 44.10
N LEU A 12 -2.12 22.13 44.85
CA LEU A 12 -2.64 20.77 44.77
C LEU A 12 -4.17 20.76 44.63
N ASP A 13 -4.79 21.88 44.27
CA ASP A 13 -6.25 22.00 44.17
C ASP A 13 -6.86 20.99 43.16
N GLU A 14 -8.03 20.43 43.48
CA GLU A 14 -8.85 19.57 42.59
C GLU A 14 -8.19 18.26 42.11
N LEU A 15 -7.14 17.79 42.80
CA LEU A 15 -6.41 16.58 42.44
C LEU A 15 -6.99 15.29 43.01
N LYS A 16 -8.09 15.36 43.78
CA LYS A 16 -8.74 14.21 44.45
C LYS A 16 -7.81 13.44 45.41
N LEU A 17 -6.84 14.13 46.01
CA LEU A 17 -5.87 13.55 46.94
C LEU A 17 -6.54 13.13 48.24
N VAL A 18 -6.18 11.95 48.77
CA VAL A 18 -6.61 11.47 50.10
C VAL A 18 -5.58 11.79 51.18
N GLU A 19 -4.30 11.87 50.81
CA GLU A 19 -3.17 12.24 51.67
C GLU A 19 -2.25 13.23 50.94
N LEU A 20 -1.54 14.07 51.70
CA LEU A 20 -0.58 15.02 51.14
C LEU A 20 0.71 14.30 50.70
N PRO A 21 1.28 14.66 49.53
CA PRO A 21 2.60 14.17 49.13
C PRO A 21 3.72 14.76 50.00
N PRO A 22 4.94 14.17 49.98
CA PRO A 22 6.10 14.73 50.67
C PRO A 22 6.35 16.19 50.29
N LEU A 23 6.39 17.07 51.27
CA LEU A 23 6.51 18.52 51.05
C LEU A 23 7.97 18.97 51.04
N PRO A 24 8.36 19.91 50.16
CA PRO A 24 9.72 20.44 50.14
C PRO A 24 10.01 21.29 51.39
N PRO A 25 11.25 21.26 51.93
CA PRO A 25 11.59 21.91 53.20
C PRO A 25 11.58 23.46 53.15
N GLY A 26 11.68 24.05 51.96
CA GLY A 26 11.63 25.51 51.75
C GLY A 26 10.23 26.07 51.44
N LEU A 27 9.18 25.26 51.56
CA LEU A 27 7.83 25.64 51.15
C LEU A 27 7.24 26.74 52.05
N ARG A 28 6.85 27.87 51.45
CA ARG A 28 6.16 28.98 52.13
C ARG A 28 4.64 28.97 51.96
N LYS A 29 4.10 28.41 50.87
CA LYS A 29 2.65 28.43 50.60
C LYS A 29 2.14 27.07 50.14
N LEU A 30 1.07 26.57 50.75
CA LEU A 30 0.41 25.32 50.35
C LEU A 30 -1.09 25.56 50.08
N LYS A 31 -1.53 25.18 48.89
CA LYS A 31 -2.95 25.14 48.50
C LYS A 31 -3.32 23.72 48.14
N ALA A 32 -4.34 23.15 48.78
CA ALA A 32 -4.86 21.82 48.48
C ALA A 32 -6.39 21.79 48.64
N ASN A 33 -7.09 22.72 47.99
CA ASN A 33 -8.54 22.85 48.04
C ASN A 33 -9.25 21.78 47.18
N ASN A 34 -10.53 21.49 47.48
CA ASN A 34 -11.38 20.58 46.70
C ASN A 34 -10.74 19.19 46.49
N ASN A 35 -10.18 18.63 47.57
CA ASN A 35 -9.57 17.30 47.59
C ASN A 35 -10.34 16.38 48.55
N MET A 36 -9.85 15.17 48.77
CA MET A 36 -10.42 14.21 49.71
C MET A 36 -9.50 13.99 50.92
N LEU A 37 -8.70 14.99 51.29
CA LEU A 37 -7.72 14.86 52.37
C LEU A 37 -8.45 14.55 53.67
N ASN A 38 -8.07 13.45 54.33
CA ASN A 38 -8.70 13.02 55.59
C ASN A 38 -7.83 13.28 56.83
N SER A 39 -6.54 13.59 56.63
CA SER A 39 -5.58 13.96 57.68
C SER A 39 -4.46 14.84 57.12
N LEU A 40 -3.69 15.49 58.00
CA LEU A 40 -2.46 16.20 57.66
C LEU A 40 -1.26 15.52 58.34
N PRO A 41 -0.06 15.54 57.74
CA PRO A 41 1.16 15.06 58.39
C PRO A 41 1.45 15.84 59.68
N GLU A 42 2.02 15.16 60.69
CA GLU A 42 2.41 15.80 61.95
C GLU A 42 3.57 16.79 61.77
N ASP A 43 4.51 16.50 60.86
CA ASP A 43 5.71 17.31 60.60
C ASP A 43 5.58 18.15 59.33
N LEU A 44 4.79 19.23 59.39
CA LEU A 44 4.73 20.21 58.30
C LEU A 44 5.97 21.13 58.32
N PRO A 45 6.53 21.51 57.16
CA PRO A 45 7.68 22.41 57.09
C PRO A 45 7.46 23.72 57.87
N HIS A 46 8.37 24.06 58.79
CA HIS A 46 8.33 25.29 59.60
C HIS A 46 8.48 26.59 58.80
N THR A 47 8.73 26.49 57.50
CA THR A 47 8.83 27.60 56.55
C THR A 47 7.48 28.02 55.98
N ILE A 48 6.40 27.26 56.20
CA ILE A 48 5.07 27.57 55.66
C ILE A 48 4.47 28.80 56.33
N GLU A 49 4.09 29.77 55.51
CA GLU A 49 3.45 31.03 55.88
C GLU A 49 1.95 31.06 55.53
N GLU A 50 1.52 30.36 54.47
CA GLU A 50 0.11 30.32 54.03
C GLU A 50 -0.37 28.88 53.78
N LEU A 51 -1.47 28.49 54.43
CA LEU A 51 -2.09 27.16 54.30
C LEU A 51 -3.56 27.27 53.89
N HIS A 52 -3.91 26.74 52.72
CA HIS A 52 -5.27 26.69 52.19
C HIS A 52 -5.70 25.24 51.95
N LEU A 53 -6.67 24.75 52.71
CA LEU A 53 -7.13 23.36 52.68
C LEU A 53 -8.66 23.28 52.59
N ARG A 54 -9.28 24.09 51.73
CA ARG A 54 -10.76 24.17 51.67
C ARG A 54 -11.40 22.94 51.05
N ASP A 55 -12.63 22.63 51.44
CA ASP A 55 -13.45 21.56 50.84
C ASP A 55 -12.70 20.23 50.76
N ASN A 56 -12.31 19.74 51.94
CA ASN A 56 -11.64 18.47 52.16
C ASN A 56 -12.41 17.64 53.20
N CYS A 57 -11.90 16.45 53.52
CA CYS A 57 -12.50 15.53 54.49
C CYS A 57 -11.78 15.55 55.85
N LEU A 58 -11.10 16.65 56.21
CA LEU A 58 -10.31 16.73 57.44
C LEU A 58 -11.23 16.75 58.67
N LEU A 59 -10.91 15.92 59.67
CA LEU A 59 -11.64 15.84 60.95
C LEU A 59 -10.91 16.54 62.10
N ASP A 60 -9.60 16.73 61.99
CA ASP A 60 -8.74 17.36 62.99
C ASP A 60 -7.56 18.11 62.33
N LEU A 61 -6.85 18.90 63.14
CA LEU A 61 -5.59 19.53 62.76
C LEU A 61 -4.46 19.03 63.68
N PRO A 62 -3.24 18.82 63.15
CA PRO A 62 -2.13 18.32 63.94
C PRO A 62 -1.72 19.33 65.01
N GLN A 63 -1.19 18.83 66.14
CA GLN A 63 -0.75 19.70 67.24
C GLN A 63 0.43 20.59 66.85
N ALA A 64 1.32 20.12 65.98
CA ALA A 64 2.55 20.79 65.58
C ALA A 64 2.43 21.52 64.22
N LEU A 65 1.48 22.45 64.09
CA LEU A 65 1.48 23.36 62.94
C LEU A 65 2.63 24.39 63.07
N PRO A 66 3.08 24.97 61.95
CA PRO A 66 4.15 25.97 61.96
C PRO A 66 3.64 27.35 62.44
N TYR A 67 3.22 27.42 63.70
CA TYR A 67 2.49 28.57 64.26
C TYR A 67 3.28 29.89 64.25
N ALA A 68 4.62 29.81 64.30
CA ALA A 68 5.50 30.98 64.32
C ALA A 68 5.65 31.65 62.95
N SER A 69 5.52 30.89 61.86
CA SER A 69 5.65 31.39 60.48
C SER A 69 4.30 31.67 59.80
N LEU A 70 3.21 31.06 60.28
CA LEU A 70 1.88 31.19 59.69
C LEU A 70 1.33 32.61 59.77
N VAL A 71 0.98 33.14 58.60
CA VAL A 71 0.24 34.39 58.39
C VAL A 71 -1.19 34.12 57.93
N LEU A 72 -1.49 32.94 57.38
CA LEU A 72 -2.83 32.52 56.95
C LEU A 72 -3.08 31.01 57.16
N LEU A 73 -4.18 30.69 57.83
CA LEU A 73 -4.73 29.34 57.96
C LEU A 73 -6.19 29.33 57.48
N ASP A 74 -6.46 28.69 56.34
CA ASP A 74 -7.81 28.60 55.75
C ASP A 74 -8.22 27.15 55.52
N VAL A 75 -9.09 26.64 56.39
CA VAL A 75 -9.55 25.25 56.41
C VAL A 75 -11.07 25.16 56.31
N ARG A 76 -11.69 26.14 55.65
CA ARG A 76 -13.16 26.20 55.47
C ARG A 76 -13.70 25.00 54.72
N GLU A 77 -14.99 24.72 54.90
CA GLU A 77 -15.67 23.59 54.23
C GLU A 77 -15.04 22.22 54.55
N ASN A 78 -14.43 22.08 55.73
CA ASN A 78 -14.02 20.78 56.30
C ASN A 78 -14.93 20.39 57.47
N ALA A 79 -14.84 19.14 57.90
CA ALA A 79 -15.60 18.62 59.03
C ALA A 79 -14.76 18.58 60.33
N ILE A 80 -14.02 19.66 60.63
CA ILE A 80 -13.11 19.71 61.79
C ILE A 80 -13.92 19.61 63.09
N GLU A 81 -13.71 18.51 63.83
CA GLU A 81 -14.34 18.21 65.10
C GLU A 81 -13.46 18.59 66.30
N GLN A 82 -12.13 18.64 66.14
CA GLN A 82 -11.17 18.97 67.19
C GLN A 82 -10.14 20.00 66.72
N LEU A 83 -9.88 21.02 67.54
CA LEU A 83 -8.83 22.01 67.32
C LEU A 83 -7.67 21.77 68.29
N PRO A 84 -6.41 21.91 67.84
CA PRO A 84 -5.25 21.78 68.71
C PRO A 84 -5.19 22.95 69.70
N GLU A 85 -4.91 22.68 70.98
CA GLU A 85 -4.75 23.73 72.02
C GLU A 85 -3.63 24.73 71.66
N SER A 86 -2.65 24.25 70.90
CA SER A 86 -1.52 25.03 70.37
C SER A 86 -1.93 26.10 69.34
N LEU A 87 -3.19 26.12 68.87
CA LEU A 87 -3.71 27.15 67.96
C LEU A 87 -3.65 28.56 68.57
N SER A 88 -3.69 28.67 69.90
CA SER A 88 -3.48 29.91 70.66
C SER A 88 -2.08 30.54 70.45
N GLN A 89 -1.11 29.76 69.99
CA GLN A 89 0.29 30.19 69.78
C GLN A 89 0.52 30.92 68.45
N LEU A 90 -0.52 31.10 67.62
CA LEU A 90 -0.43 31.81 66.35
C LEU A 90 0.01 33.27 66.54
N ALA A 91 0.94 33.74 65.71
CA ALA A 91 1.43 35.12 65.75
C ALA A 91 0.30 36.16 65.65
N ALA A 92 0.42 37.26 66.41
CA ALA A 92 -0.54 38.38 66.42
C ALA A 92 -0.61 39.05 65.04
N GLY A 93 -1.53 38.59 64.20
CA GLY A 93 -1.64 39.00 62.80
C GLY A 93 -2.03 37.87 61.83
N CYS A 94 -1.95 36.61 62.25
CA CYS A 94 -2.39 35.47 61.44
C CYS A 94 -3.91 35.50 61.20
N LYS A 95 -4.33 35.36 59.94
CA LYS A 95 -5.75 35.24 59.56
C LYS A 95 -6.17 33.78 59.63
N VAL A 96 -7.19 33.47 60.44
CA VAL A 96 -7.71 32.12 60.61
C VAL A 96 -9.13 32.02 60.07
N TYR A 97 -9.39 31.05 59.18
CA TYR A 97 -10.72 30.76 58.63
C TYR A 97 -11.11 29.30 58.92
N LEU A 98 -12.13 29.10 59.76
CA LEU A 98 -12.68 27.79 60.13
C LEU A 98 -14.16 27.71 59.75
N ASN A 99 -14.61 26.58 59.21
CA ASN A 99 -16.03 26.25 59.00
C ASN A 99 -16.88 27.41 58.43
N GLY A 100 -16.36 28.07 57.39
CA GLY A 100 -17.04 29.16 56.66
C GLY A 100 -16.80 30.58 57.19
N ASN A 101 -16.20 30.77 58.38
CA ASN A 101 -16.06 32.08 59.03
C ASN A 101 -14.60 32.48 59.29
N GLN A 102 -14.32 33.79 59.33
CA GLN A 102 -13.04 34.33 59.80
C GLN A 102 -13.07 34.49 61.32
N ILE A 103 -12.06 33.97 62.02
CA ILE A 103 -11.94 34.11 63.47
C ILE A 103 -11.02 35.30 63.80
N PRO A 104 -11.52 36.30 64.56
CA PRO A 104 -10.67 37.38 65.07
C PRO A 104 -9.59 36.83 66.01
N HIS A 105 -8.35 37.31 65.90
CA HIS A 105 -7.21 36.79 66.68
C HIS A 105 -7.46 36.85 68.21
N ASN A 106 -8.05 37.95 68.70
CA ASN A 106 -8.45 38.13 70.10
C ASN A 106 -9.59 37.20 70.58
N ARG A 107 -10.11 36.32 69.72
CA ARG A 107 -11.17 35.34 70.03
C ARG A 107 -10.68 33.89 69.90
N ILE A 108 -9.41 33.66 69.56
CA ILE A 108 -8.83 32.31 69.43
C ILE A 108 -8.75 31.64 70.81
N ASP A 109 -8.28 32.33 71.84
CA ASP A 109 -8.23 31.79 73.21
C ASP A 109 -9.62 31.42 73.76
N ALA A 110 -10.64 32.20 73.37
CA ALA A 110 -12.03 31.95 73.74
C ALA A 110 -12.65 30.70 73.08
N LEU A 111 -11.95 30.04 72.14
CA LEU A 111 -12.37 28.74 71.61
C LEU A 111 -12.11 27.58 72.60
N PHE A 112 -11.27 27.80 73.62
CA PHE A 112 -10.82 26.76 74.55
C PHE A 112 -11.32 26.95 75.99
N ASP A 113 -11.88 28.12 76.33
CA ASP A 113 -12.47 28.38 77.65
C ASP A 113 -13.84 27.68 77.80
N THR A 114 -13.95 26.74 78.76
CA THR A 114 -15.25 26.27 79.30
C THR A 114 -15.39 26.62 80.78
N PRO A 115 -16.59 27.02 81.24
CA PRO A 115 -16.89 27.14 82.67
C PRO A 115 -16.76 25.79 83.39
N GLN A 116 -16.23 25.82 84.62
CA GLN A 116 -16.19 24.68 85.54
C GLN A 116 -17.58 24.41 86.13
N ASP A 117 -18.10 23.19 85.94
CA ASP A 117 -19.23 22.68 86.71
C ASP A 117 -18.74 21.69 87.78
N THR A 118 -19.32 21.79 88.97
CA THR A 118 -18.80 21.40 90.30
C THR A 118 -18.62 19.90 90.60
N ASN A 119 -18.50 19.02 89.61
CA ASN A 119 -18.45 17.56 89.84
C ASN A 119 -17.30 16.80 89.16
N GLY A 120 -16.12 17.42 89.02
CA GLY A 120 -14.84 16.70 89.02
C GLY A 120 -14.63 15.55 88.02
N LEU A 121 -15.32 15.54 86.88
CA LEU A 121 -15.14 14.55 85.80
C LEU A 121 -14.67 15.27 84.52
N ARG A 122 -13.44 14.95 84.06
CA ARG A 122 -12.88 15.43 82.79
C ARG A 122 -13.58 14.71 81.62
N TYR A 123 -14.29 15.45 80.78
CA TYR A 123 -14.68 15.02 79.42
C TYR A 123 -14.10 16.01 78.40
N PRO A 124 -13.24 15.61 77.44
CA PRO A 124 -12.89 16.47 76.32
C PRO A 124 -13.77 16.13 75.13
N ARG A 125 -14.86 16.88 74.93
CA ARG A 125 -15.53 17.03 73.63
C ARG A 125 -16.12 18.44 73.56
N GLN A 126 -15.42 19.38 72.92
CA GLN A 126 -16.00 20.68 72.63
C GLN A 126 -16.41 20.76 71.15
N ARG A 127 -17.73 20.74 70.97
CA ARG A 127 -18.47 21.08 69.76
C ARG A 127 -18.27 22.56 69.44
N VAL A 128 -17.96 22.88 68.18
CA VAL A 128 -17.98 24.25 67.60
C VAL A 128 -19.40 24.88 67.55
N ALA A 129 -20.40 24.25 68.18
CA ALA A 129 -21.81 24.58 68.02
C ALA A 129 -22.34 25.68 68.97
N SER A 130 -21.56 26.16 69.95
CA SER A 130 -22.04 27.15 70.94
C SER A 130 -21.79 28.62 70.55
N ALA A 131 -21.23 28.90 69.37
CA ALA A 131 -20.94 30.27 68.92
C ALA A 131 -21.89 30.81 67.81
N LEU A 132 -23.02 30.16 67.53
CA LEU A 132 -23.89 30.52 66.39
C LEU A 132 -25.37 30.76 66.78
N PRO A 133 -26.06 31.77 66.19
CA PRO A 133 -27.45 32.09 66.49
C PRO A 133 -28.47 31.06 65.92
N PRO A 134 -29.72 31.04 66.45
CA PRO A 134 -30.61 29.87 66.41
C PRO A 134 -31.40 29.64 65.09
N ALA A 135 -30.86 30.03 63.94
CA ALA A 135 -31.54 29.86 62.66
C ALA A 135 -30.73 28.96 61.71
N GLN A 136 -30.72 27.63 61.93
CA GLN A 136 -30.35 26.65 60.88
C GLN A 136 -30.55 25.16 61.29
N HIS A 137 -31.69 24.80 61.87
CA HIS A 137 -32.08 23.38 62.02
C HIS A 137 -32.42 22.67 60.68
N GLY A 138 -32.36 23.37 59.54
CA GLY A 138 -32.63 22.82 58.21
C GLY A 138 -31.45 22.09 57.53
N ILE A 139 -30.20 22.30 57.98
CA ILE A 139 -29.00 21.76 57.30
C ILE A 139 -28.63 20.34 57.77
N VAL A 140 -29.11 19.91 58.95
CA VAL A 140 -28.80 18.59 59.50
C VAL A 140 -29.53 17.46 58.74
N ARG A 141 -30.71 17.73 58.17
CA ARG A 141 -31.47 16.73 57.37
C ARG A 141 -30.84 16.45 56.00
N THR A 142 -30.21 17.45 55.39
CA THR A 142 -29.49 17.27 54.11
C THR A 142 -28.16 16.52 54.29
N ALA A 143 -27.48 16.70 55.43
CA ALA A 143 -26.27 15.94 55.76
C ALA A 143 -26.57 14.47 56.08
N GLN A 144 -27.71 14.17 56.72
CA GLN A 144 -28.11 12.79 57.02
C GLN A 144 -28.59 12.04 55.78
N ALA A 145 -29.36 12.68 54.88
CA ALA A 145 -29.74 12.11 53.58
C ALA A 145 -28.52 11.89 52.65
N ALA A 146 -27.55 12.83 52.67
CA ALA A 146 -26.29 12.66 51.94
C ALA A 146 -25.43 11.52 52.53
N ARG A 147 -25.45 11.35 53.87
CA ARG A 147 -24.73 10.28 54.59
C ARG A 147 -25.35 8.91 54.38
N GLU A 148 -26.68 8.79 54.33
CA GLU A 148 -27.39 7.55 53.98
C GLU A 148 -27.16 7.19 52.51
N SER A 149 -27.20 8.14 51.57
CA SER A 149 -26.84 7.88 50.17
C SER A 149 -25.36 7.50 49.97
N ARG A 150 -24.44 8.01 50.81
CA ARG A 150 -23.01 7.64 50.81
C ARG A 150 -22.76 6.25 51.40
N LEU A 151 -23.52 5.84 52.41
CA LEU A 151 -23.42 4.50 52.99
C LEU A 151 -23.96 3.44 52.02
N ASP A 152 -25.06 3.73 51.32
CA ASP A 152 -25.60 2.86 50.27
C ASP A 152 -24.69 2.80 49.04
N SER A 153 -24.05 3.91 48.65
CA SER A 153 -23.05 3.89 47.56
C SER A 153 -21.80 3.10 47.93
N GLN A 154 -21.29 3.25 49.15
CA GLN A 154 -20.09 2.56 49.61
C GLN A 154 -20.31 1.06 49.83
N ALA A 155 -21.49 0.65 50.30
CA ALA A 155 -21.88 -0.76 50.39
C ALA A 155 -22.08 -1.39 49.00
N ASN A 156 -22.62 -0.64 48.05
CA ASN A 156 -22.73 -1.07 46.65
C ASN A 156 -21.37 -1.20 45.97
N ASP A 157 -20.42 -0.31 46.26
CA ASP A 157 -19.05 -0.37 45.73
C ASP A 157 -18.26 -1.56 46.30
N ASP A 158 -18.34 -1.82 47.62
CA ASP A 158 -17.75 -3.03 48.24
C ASP A 158 -18.34 -4.32 47.66
N PHE A 159 -19.67 -4.38 47.53
CA PHE A 159 -20.34 -5.55 46.97
C PHE A 159 -19.92 -5.78 45.51
N ARG A 160 -19.91 -4.73 44.69
CA ARG A 160 -19.53 -4.80 43.28
C ARG A 160 -18.08 -5.19 43.10
N ASP A 161 -17.18 -4.67 43.94
CA ASP A 161 -15.79 -5.08 43.95
C ASP A 161 -15.64 -6.55 44.29
N ARG A 162 -16.30 -7.04 45.34
CA ARG A 162 -16.26 -8.45 45.72
C ARG A 162 -16.82 -9.36 44.65
N LEU A 163 -17.91 -8.96 43.99
CA LEU A 163 -18.46 -9.68 42.86
C LEU A 163 -17.51 -9.65 41.65
N GLY A 164 -16.93 -8.48 41.33
CA GLY A 164 -15.94 -8.29 40.27
C GLY A 164 -14.71 -9.18 40.45
N TYR A 165 -14.10 -9.18 41.65
CA TYR A 165 -13.00 -10.08 41.99
C TYR A 165 -13.40 -11.56 41.91
N ALA A 166 -14.57 -11.93 42.44
CA ALA A 166 -15.03 -13.32 42.37
C ALA A 166 -15.25 -13.79 40.93
N VAL A 167 -15.77 -12.90 40.05
CA VAL A 167 -15.91 -13.16 38.62
C VAL A 167 -14.53 -13.28 37.96
N TYR A 168 -13.60 -12.36 38.25
CA TYR A 168 -12.26 -12.35 37.69
C TYR A 168 -11.46 -13.61 38.05
N GLU A 169 -11.48 -14.01 39.32
CA GLU A 169 -10.80 -15.19 39.86
C GLU A 169 -11.49 -16.52 39.51
N GLY A 170 -12.71 -16.48 38.94
CA GLY A 170 -13.44 -17.70 38.57
C GLY A 170 -14.15 -18.40 39.72
N ASN A 171 -14.35 -17.73 40.87
CA ASN A 171 -14.96 -18.34 42.05
C ASN A 171 -16.49 -18.44 41.92
N THR A 172 -16.94 -19.48 41.22
CA THR A 172 -18.35 -19.73 40.89
C THR A 172 -19.25 -19.80 42.13
N THR A 173 -18.77 -20.37 43.23
CA THR A 173 -19.54 -20.48 44.49
C THR A 173 -19.80 -19.11 45.10
N VAL A 174 -18.76 -18.27 45.18
CA VAL A 174 -18.88 -16.91 45.72
C VAL A 174 -19.74 -16.04 44.81
N VAL A 175 -19.56 -16.12 43.49
CA VAL A 175 -20.42 -15.43 42.52
C VAL A 175 -21.88 -15.80 42.72
N LYS A 176 -22.21 -17.09 42.83
CA LYS A 176 -23.59 -17.55 43.04
C LYS A 176 -24.19 -17.03 44.36
N GLN A 177 -23.42 -17.05 45.45
CA GLN A 177 -23.85 -16.52 46.74
C GLN A 177 -24.07 -15.01 46.72
N LEU A 178 -23.23 -14.27 46.01
CA LEU A 178 -23.35 -12.81 45.89
C LEU A 178 -24.56 -12.45 45.01
N LEU A 179 -24.75 -13.08 43.85
CA LEU A 179 -25.91 -12.83 42.98
C LEU A 179 -27.25 -13.09 43.68
N GLN A 180 -27.33 -14.10 44.56
CA GLN A 180 -28.54 -14.38 45.37
C GLN A 180 -28.90 -13.27 46.37
N LYS A 181 -27.95 -12.42 46.77
CA LYS A 181 -28.18 -11.33 47.73
C LYS A 181 -28.75 -10.06 47.06
N GLY A 182 -28.65 -9.94 45.73
CA GLY A 182 -29.57 -9.16 44.90
C GLY A 182 -29.56 -7.63 45.02
N THR A 183 -28.40 -6.96 45.04
CA THR A 183 -28.36 -5.49 45.23
C THR A 183 -27.54 -4.68 44.22
N CYS A 184 -26.85 -5.29 43.23
CA CYS A 184 -26.01 -4.53 42.29
C CYS A 184 -26.54 -4.52 40.85
N ASP A 185 -26.26 -3.44 40.13
CA ASP A 185 -26.38 -3.40 38.68
C ASP A 185 -25.31 -4.30 38.04
N ILE A 186 -25.75 -5.45 37.52
CA ILE A 186 -24.91 -6.47 36.89
C ILE A 186 -24.31 -6.03 35.54
N ASN A 187 -24.87 -4.99 34.91
CA ASN A 187 -24.40 -4.48 33.62
C ASN A 187 -23.34 -3.40 33.79
N ALA A 188 -23.20 -2.86 34.99
CA ALA A 188 -22.35 -1.73 35.23
C ALA A 188 -20.85 -2.10 35.13
N PRO A 189 -20.01 -1.25 34.51
CA PRO A 189 -18.60 -1.56 34.23
C PRO A 189 -17.72 -1.57 35.48
N TRP A 190 -16.94 -2.61 35.72
CA TRP A 190 -16.09 -2.68 36.91
C TRP A 190 -14.78 -1.89 36.74
N GLU A 191 -14.62 -0.82 37.54
CA GLU A 191 -13.52 0.14 37.42
C GLU A 191 -12.13 -0.48 37.53
N LYS A 192 -11.99 -1.49 38.40
CA LYS A 192 -10.70 -2.15 38.66
C LYS A 192 -10.26 -3.11 37.56
N CYS A 193 -11.14 -3.46 36.62
CA CYS A 193 -10.81 -4.28 35.45
C CYS A 193 -11.13 -3.51 34.18
N ASN A 194 -10.43 -2.41 33.95
CA ASN A 194 -10.53 -1.60 32.73
C ASN A 194 -11.97 -1.25 32.35
N ASN A 195 -12.88 -1.02 33.32
CA ASN A 195 -14.30 -0.78 33.06
C ASN A 195 -14.99 -1.86 32.21
N TYR A 196 -14.60 -3.14 32.32
CA TYR A 196 -15.35 -4.25 31.72
C TYR A 196 -16.61 -4.54 32.53
N ASN A 197 -17.72 -4.88 31.88
CA ASN A 197 -18.87 -5.45 32.56
C ASN A 197 -18.56 -6.87 33.08
N LEU A 198 -19.30 -7.33 34.09
CA LEU A 198 -19.07 -8.64 34.71
C LEU A 198 -19.15 -9.79 33.69
N LEU A 199 -20.07 -9.71 32.74
CA LEU A 199 -20.18 -10.69 31.65
C LEU A 199 -18.92 -10.68 30.77
N GLY A 200 -18.43 -9.51 30.35
CA GLY A 200 -17.23 -9.36 29.55
C GLY A 200 -15.99 -9.91 30.26
N ILE A 201 -15.86 -9.69 31.58
CA ILE A 201 -14.77 -10.28 32.37
C ILE A 201 -14.86 -11.80 32.38
N ALA A 202 -16.05 -12.34 32.64
CA ALA A 202 -16.27 -13.79 32.67
C ALA A 202 -15.94 -14.46 31.32
N VAL A 203 -16.29 -13.80 30.21
CA VAL A 203 -15.96 -14.27 28.86
C VAL A 203 -14.46 -14.13 28.57
N GLU A 204 -13.85 -12.99 28.90
CA GLU A 204 -12.42 -12.72 28.67
C GLU A 204 -11.52 -13.70 29.44
N LYS A 205 -11.95 -14.09 30.65
CA LYS A 205 -11.30 -15.11 31.48
C LYS A 205 -11.76 -16.54 31.20
N GLU A 206 -12.68 -16.71 30.26
CA GLU A 206 -13.22 -17.99 29.81
C GLU A 206 -13.91 -18.84 30.89
N HIS A 207 -14.48 -18.18 31.90
CA HIS A 207 -15.18 -18.80 33.04
C HIS A 207 -16.61 -19.20 32.66
N PHE A 208 -16.76 -20.27 31.87
CA PHE A 208 -18.06 -20.72 31.33
C PHE A 208 -19.17 -20.87 32.37
N ALA A 209 -18.88 -21.42 33.56
CA ALA A 209 -19.87 -21.58 34.62
C ALA A 209 -20.43 -20.23 35.12
N ILE A 210 -19.56 -19.22 35.23
CA ILE A 210 -19.96 -17.87 35.64
C ILE A 210 -20.70 -17.17 34.50
N VAL A 211 -20.29 -17.34 33.24
CA VAL A 211 -21.04 -16.83 32.08
C VAL A 211 -22.49 -17.32 32.12
N LYS A 212 -22.70 -18.62 32.36
CA LYS A 212 -24.05 -19.18 32.48
C LYS A 212 -24.85 -18.57 33.65
N LEU A 213 -24.23 -18.45 34.82
CA LEU A 213 -24.87 -17.83 35.99
C LEU A 213 -25.28 -16.37 35.74
N LEU A 214 -24.44 -15.61 35.04
CA LEU A 214 -24.71 -14.23 34.68
C LEU A 214 -25.85 -14.13 33.66
N LEU A 215 -25.84 -14.96 32.60
CA LEU A 215 -26.91 -15.02 31.58
C LEU A 215 -28.28 -15.42 32.13
N GLU A 216 -28.34 -16.08 33.29
CA GLU A 216 -29.58 -16.41 33.99
C GLU A 216 -30.14 -15.24 34.81
N GLN A 217 -29.38 -14.15 35.00
CA GLN A 217 -29.82 -13.02 35.82
C GLN A 217 -30.84 -12.13 35.08
N PRO A 218 -31.93 -11.72 35.75
CA PRO A 218 -32.91 -10.83 35.15
C PRO A 218 -32.31 -9.44 34.88
N GLY A 219 -32.57 -8.89 33.69
CA GLY A 219 -32.12 -7.55 33.30
C GLY A 219 -30.67 -7.47 32.81
N LEU A 220 -29.98 -8.60 32.63
CA LEU A 220 -28.66 -8.60 32.01
C LEU A 220 -28.77 -8.17 30.54
N ASP A 221 -27.90 -7.25 30.13
CA ASP A 221 -27.63 -6.95 28.74
C ASP A 221 -26.49 -7.85 28.21
N PRO A 222 -26.81 -8.87 27.38
CA PRO A 222 -25.79 -9.76 26.82
C PRO A 222 -24.89 -9.06 25.78
N ASN A 223 -25.29 -7.86 25.33
CA ASN A 223 -24.53 -7.04 24.39
C ASN A 223 -23.71 -5.97 25.13
N GLY A 224 -23.73 -5.93 26.47
CA GLY A 224 -23.01 -4.91 27.22
C GLY A 224 -21.51 -4.95 26.94
N ALA A 225 -20.92 -3.79 26.71
CA ALA A 225 -19.52 -3.65 26.30
C ALA A 225 -18.64 -3.15 27.46
N GLY A 226 -17.36 -3.57 27.49
CA GLY A 226 -16.34 -2.93 28.34
C GLY A 226 -15.85 -1.58 27.79
N ARG A 227 -14.83 -0.96 28.41
CA ARG A 227 -14.21 0.32 27.98
C ARG A 227 -13.79 0.35 26.52
N ASP A 228 -13.29 -0.78 26.03
CA ASP A 228 -12.86 -0.94 24.66
C ASP A 228 -14.01 -1.33 23.73
N LYS A 229 -15.28 -1.25 24.16
CA LYS A 229 -16.46 -1.81 23.47
C LYS A 229 -16.25 -3.20 22.83
N CYS A 230 -15.40 -4.02 23.44
CA CYS A 230 -15.29 -5.44 23.10
C CYS A 230 -16.53 -6.13 23.65
N HIS A 231 -17.39 -6.59 22.75
CA HIS A 231 -18.64 -7.23 23.11
C HIS A 231 -18.40 -8.69 23.50
N PRO A 232 -19.17 -9.24 24.46
CA PRO A 232 -19.04 -10.62 24.91
C PRO A 232 -19.00 -11.63 23.75
N LEU A 233 -19.81 -11.39 22.72
CA LEU A 233 -19.87 -12.25 21.54
C LEU A 233 -18.57 -12.25 20.72
N THR A 234 -17.98 -11.08 20.44
CA THR A 234 -16.70 -11.00 19.71
C THR A 234 -15.53 -11.51 20.54
N THR A 235 -15.53 -11.26 21.86
CA THR A 235 -14.52 -11.83 22.77
C THR A 235 -14.55 -13.36 22.75
N ALA A 236 -15.74 -13.98 22.79
CA ALA A 236 -15.86 -15.44 22.70
C ALA A 236 -15.27 -16.02 21.38
N ILE A 237 -15.46 -15.29 20.26
CA ILE A 237 -14.86 -15.63 18.95
C ILE A 237 -13.33 -15.51 18.99
N LEU A 238 -12.81 -14.41 19.54
CA LEU A 238 -11.35 -14.20 19.66
C LEU A 238 -10.68 -15.26 20.54
N LYS A 239 -11.34 -15.67 21.63
CA LYS A 239 -10.91 -16.76 22.51
C LYS A 239 -11.16 -18.16 21.95
N LYS A 240 -11.85 -18.27 20.81
CA LYS A 240 -12.21 -19.55 20.17
C LYS A 240 -13.04 -20.47 21.08
N ARG A 241 -13.85 -19.91 21.99
CA ARG A 241 -14.68 -20.66 22.95
C ARG A 241 -16.09 -20.88 22.44
N THR A 242 -16.33 -22.04 21.82
CA THR A 242 -17.61 -22.38 21.19
C THR A 242 -18.74 -22.57 22.19
N ASP A 243 -18.43 -23.08 23.39
CA ASP A 243 -19.36 -23.26 24.50
C ASP A 243 -19.90 -21.93 25.02
N ILE A 244 -19.02 -20.95 25.21
CA ILE A 244 -19.38 -19.58 25.58
C ILE A 244 -20.18 -18.93 24.45
N LEU A 245 -19.75 -19.08 23.19
CA LEU A 245 -20.48 -18.55 22.04
C LEU A 245 -21.92 -19.08 21.99
N ASP A 246 -22.11 -20.40 22.16
CA ASP A 246 -23.44 -21.01 22.15
C ASP A 246 -24.31 -20.49 23.30
N ALA A 247 -23.75 -20.33 24.50
CA ALA A 247 -24.47 -19.78 25.63
C ALA A 247 -24.94 -18.33 25.38
N LEU A 248 -24.07 -17.49 24.80
CA LEU A 248 -24.41 -16.12 24.43
C LEU A 248 -25.48 -16.08 23.34
N LEU A 249 -25.34 -16.87 22.27
CA LEU A 249 -26.31 -16.96 21.18
C LEU A 249 -27.67 -17.54 21.62
N GLY A 250 -27.71 -18.30 22.71
CA GLY A 250 -28.94 -18.81 23.29
C GLY A 250 -29.77 -17.78 24.08
N HIS A 251 -29.18 -16.63 24.42
CA HIS A 251 -29.86 -15.61 25.21
C HIS A 251 -30.82 -14.78 24.34
N PRO A 252 -32.09 -14.56 24.72
CA PRO A 252 -33.11 -13.94 23.84
C PRO A 252 -32.78 -12.49 23.43
N GLY A 253 -32.03 -11.77 24.28
CA GLY A 253 -31.60 -10.40 24.06
C GLY A 253 -30.32 -10.23 23.25
N ILE A 254 -29.64 -11.31 22.83
CA ILE A 254 -28.39 -11.20 22.07
C ILE A 254 -28.67 -10.66 20.66
N ASP A 255 -27.86 -9.69 20.23
CA ASP A 255 -27.75 -9.27 18.84
C ASP A 255 -26.49 -9.90 18.21
N PRO A 256 -26.64 -10.91 17.32
CA PRO A 256 -25.49 -11.55 16.68
C PRO A 256 -24.75 -10.65 15.69
N ASN A 257 -25.30 -9.47 15.38
CA ASN A 257 -24.76 -8.51 14.43
C ASN A 257 -24.07 -7.32 15.10
N HIS A 258 -24.14 -7.23 16.43
CA HIS A 258 -23.61 -6.09 17.17
C HIS A 258 -22.11 -5.97 16.94
N ASP A 259 -21.68 -4.86 16.34
CA ASP A 259 -20.29 -4.64 15.98
C ASP A 259 -19.46 -4.25 17.21
N ASP A 260 -18.17 -4.61 17.23
CA ASP A 260 -17.27 -4.18 18.31
C ASP A 260 -16.83 -2.71 18.16
N HIS A 261 -15.98 -2.19 19.06
CA HIS A 261 -15.38 -0.85 18.91
C HIS A 261 -14.64 -0.62 17.57
N SER A 262 -14.19 -1.69 16.94
CA SER A 262 -13.57 -1.63 15.63
C SER A 262 -14.63 -1.46 14.53
N GLY A 263 -15.92 -1.47 14.84
CA GLY A 263 -17.01 -1.34 13.87
C GLY A 263 -17.02 -2.53 12.92
N VAL A 264 -16.71 -3.71 13.44
CA VAL A 264 -16.65 -4.96 12.69
C VAL A 264 -17.65 -5.95 13.30
N ALA A 265 -18.45 -6.58 12.43
CA ALA A 265 -19.47 -7.52 12.83
C ALA A 265 -18.87 -8.86 13.28
N PRO A 266 -19.48 -9.58 14.25
CA PRO A 266 -18.94 -10.83 14.81
C PRO A 266 -18.67 -11.90 13.74
N LEU A 267 -19.58 -12.06 12.78
CA LEU A 267 -19.40 -13.01 11.67
C LEU A 267 -18.20 -12.66 10.78
N TYR A 268 -17.93 -11.38 10.57
CA TYR A 268 -16.76 -10.93 9.83
C TYR A 268 -15.47 -11.24 10.60
N VAL A 269 -15.42 -10.98 11.90
CA VAL A 269 -14.27 -11.33 12.77
C VAL A 269 -13.97 -12.83 12.71
N ALA A 270 -15.00 -13.68 12.84
CA ALA A 270 -14.86 -15.13 12.74
C ALA A 270 -14.32 -15.55 11.36
N THR A 271 -14.78 -14.88 10.29
CA THR A 271 -14.35 -15.16 8.92
C THR A 271 -12.91 -14.72 8.65
N GLN A 272 -12.54 -13.52 9.12
CA GLN A 272 -11.18 -12.98 9.03
C GLN A 272 -10.16 -13.89 9.73
N ASN A 273 -10.53 -14.43 10.88
CA ASN A 273 -9.71 -15.35 11.67
C ASN A 273 -9.81 -16.82 11.20
N GLN A 274 -10.47 -17.08 10.07
CA GLN A 274 -10.63 -18.40 9.45
C GLN A 274 -11.31 -19.45 10.37
N GLN A 275 -12.20 -19.02 11.27
CA GLN A 275 -12.79 -19.86 12.30
C GLN A 275 -14.09 -20.53 11.83
N GLY A 276 -13.98 -21.61 11.06
CA GLY A 276 -15.14 -22.27 10.43
C GLY A 276 -16.23 -22.74 11.39
N GLU A 277 -15.87 -23.26 12.57
CA GLU A 277 -16.88 -23.67 13.56
C GLU A 277 -17.63 -22.48 14.16
N MET A 278 -16.97 -21.34 14.38
CA MET A 278 -17.63 -20.11 14.83
C MET A 278 -18.57 -19.55 13.76
N VAL A 279 -18.11 -19.51 12.51
CA VAL A 279 -18.93 -19.10 11.36
C VAL A 279 -20.20 -19.95 11.26
N LYS A 280 -20.07 -21.29 11.32
CA LYS A 280 -21.22 -22.20 11.28
C LYS A 280 -22.20 -21.98 12.43
N ARG A 281 -21.72 -21.70 13.65
CA ARG A 281 -22.57 -21.44 14.82
C ARG A 281 -23.32 -20.11 14.70
N LEU A 282 -22.62 -19.04 14.32
CA LEU A 282 -23.22 -17.73 14.07
C LEU A 282 -24.30 -17.79 12.98
N LEU A 283 -24.02 -18.47 11.86
CA LEU A 283 -24.97 -18.62 10.75
C LEU A 283 -26.21 -19.46 11.08
N LYS A 284 -26.19 -20.26 12.16
CA LYS A 284 -27.40 -20.97 12.63
C LYS A 284 -28.38 -20.06 13.37
N HIS A 285 -27.90 -18.94 13.90
CA HIS A 285 -28.74 -18.03 14.67
C HIS A 285 -29.64 -17.21 13.72
N PRO A 286 -30.97 -17.17 13.93
CA PRO A 286 -31.93 -16.68 12.93
C PRO A 286 -31.84 -15.18 12.66
N LYS A 287 -31.26 -14.40 13.58
CA LYS A 287 -31.07 -12.95 13.41
C LYS A 287 -29.74 -12.58 12.74
N THR A 288 -28.88 -13.55 12.43
CA THR A 288 -27.56 -13.26 11.87
C THR A 288 -27.69 -12.77 10.43
N ASN A 289 -27.07 -11.61 10.14
CA ASN A 289 -26.97 -11.08 8.79
C ASN A 289 -25.66 -11.57 8.15
N PRO A 290 -25.71 -12.48 7.15
CA PRO A 290 -24.51 -13.04 6.54
C PRO A 290 -23.73 -12.02 5.68
N ASN A 291 -24.35 -10.87 5.37
CA ASN A 291 -23.80 -9.84 4.50
C ASN A 291 -23.12 -8.71 5.26
N LEU A 292 -23.23 -8.68 6.59
CA LEU A 292 -22.74 -7.57 7.40
C LEU A 292 -21.23 -7.72 7.70
N GLY A 293 -20.43 -6.76 7.21
CA GLY A 293 -19.03 -6.60 7.61
C GLY A 293 -18.84 -5.65 8.80
N GLY A 294 -19.60 -4.56 8.81
CA GLY A 294 -19.50 -3.47 9.79
C GLY A 294 -18.91 -2.18 9.18
N PRO A 295 -19.12 -1.01 9.82
CA PRO A 295 -18.74 0.30 9.28
C PRO A 295 -17.26 0.48 8.91
N LYS A 296 -16.32 -0.21 9.58
CA LYS A 296 -14.88 -0.05 9.30
C LYS A 296 -14.29 -1.12 8.37
N CYS A 297 -15.12 -1.98 7.78
CA CYS A 297 -14.66 -3.00 6.84
C CYS A 297 -14.53 -2.50 5.38
N ASP A 298 -14.61 -1.19 5.12
CA ASP A 298 -14.65 -0.61 3.76
C ASP A 298 -15.69 -1.27 2.85
N GLY A 299 -16.82 -1.65 3.44
CA GLY A 299 -17.91 -2.37 2.77
C GLY A 299 -17.58 -3.81 2.38
N ASN A 300 -16.48 -4.40 2.86
CA ASN A 300 -16.26 -5.83 2.72
C ASN A 300 -17.28 -6.60 3.55
N THR A 301 -17.87 -7.62 2.94
CA THR A 301 -18.73 -8.59 3.61
C THR A 301 -17.89 -9.79 4.06
N PRO A 302 -18.42 -10.67 4.94
CA PRO A 302 -17.77 -11.93 5.25
C PRO A 302 -17.44 -12.73 3.98
N LEU A 303 -18.33 -12.72 2.97
CA LEU A 303 -18.12 -13.43 1.72
C LEU A 303 -17.02 -12.79 0.86
N THR A 304 -16.93 -11.45 0.76
CA THR A 304 -15.82 -10.83 0.01
C THR A 304 -14.48 -11.11 0.68
N LYS A 305 -14.41 -11.09 2.02
CA LYS A 305 -13.20 -11.46 2.77
C LYS A 305 -12.82 -12.93 2.54
N ALA A 306 -13.76 -13.86 2.68
CA ALA A 306 -13.51 -15.27 2.43
C ALA A 306 -13.09 -15.54 0.98
N ALA A 307 -13.66 -14.83 0.02
CA ALA A 307 -13.32 -14.95 -1.39
C ALA A 307 -11.92 -14.40 -1.73
N TYR A 308 -11.55 -13.27 -1.14
CA TYR A 308 -10.22 -12.67 -1.27
C TYR A 308 -9.13 -13.59 -0.69
N GLU A 309 -9.35 -14.15 0.50
CA GLU A 309 -8.37 -15.01 1.17
C GLU A 309 -8.37 -16.47 0.66
N GLY A 310 -9.33 -16.85 -0.19
CA GLY A 310 -9.39 -18.21 -0.74
C GLY A 310 -9.98 -19.26 0.22
N TYR A 311 -10.76 -18.83 1.21
CA TYR A 311 -11.31 -19.70 2.26
C TYR A 311 -12.52 -20.51 1.78
N LEU A 312 -12.28 -21.52 0.94
CA LEU A 312 -13.32 -22.33 0.29
C LEU A 312 -14.41 -22.84 1.24
N ALA A 313 -14.03 -23.40 2.39
CA ALA A 313 -14.99 -23.92 3.36
C ALA A 313 -15.92 -22.83 3.93
N LEU A 314 -15.40 -21.61 4.12
CA LEU A 314 -16.19 -20.48 4.61
C LEU A 314 -17.08 -19.90 3.50
N VAL A 315 -16.57 -19.82 2.27
CA VAL A 315 -17.37 -19.45 1.10
C VAL A 315 -18.58 -20.38 0.96
N GLN A 316 -18.37 -21.70 1.04
CA GLN A 316 -19.46 -22.67 0.99
C GLN A 316 -20.45 -22.53 2.15
N ALA A 317 -19.95 -22.32 3.38
CA ALA A 317 -20.82 -22.11 4.54
C ALA A 317 -21.69 -20.84 4.40
N LEU A 318 -21.10 -19.73 3.94
CA LEU A 318 -21.79 -18.46 3.72
C LEU A 318 -22.80 -18.55 2.57
N LEU A 319 -22.44 -19.16 1.44
CA LEU A 319 -23.32 -19.33 0.28
C LEU A 319 -24.54 -20.23 0.56
N ASN A 320 -24.46 -21.10 1.57
CA ASN A 320 -25.58 -21.95 1.98
C ASN A 320 -26.58 -21.21 2.90
N HIS A 321 -26.28 -19.98 3.34
CA HIS A 321 -27.20 -19.21 4.17
C HIS A 321 -28.28 -18.55 3.30
N ARG A 322 -29.56 -18.69 3.68
CA ARG A 322 -30.71 -18.27 2.85
C ARG A 322 -30.71 -16.77 2.48
N ASP A 323 -30.19 -15.93 3.38
CA ASP A 323 -30.21 -14.46 3.25
C ASP A 323 -28.92 -13.90 2.63
N ILE A 324 -28.04 -14.74 2.09
CA ILE A 324 -26.78 -14.31 1.47
C ILE A 324 -27.04 -13.58 0.14
N ASP A 325 -26.41 -12.43 -0.06
CA ASP A 325 -26.27 -11.83 -1.38
C ASP A 325 -24.83 -12.08 -1.89
N PRO A 326 -24.64 -12.98 -2.88
CA PRO A 326 -23.33 -13.36 -3.35
C PRO A 326 -22.64 -12.29 -4.21
N ASN A 327 -23.32 -11.18 -4.51
CA ASN A 327 -22.85 -10.15 -5.44
C ASN A 327 -22.52 -8.82 -4.77
N LEU A 328 -22.63 -8.70 -3.44
CA LEU A 328 -22.36 -7.45 -2.75
C LEU A 328 -20.93 -6.96 -3.01
N PRO A 329 -20.77 -5.78 -3.63
CA PRO A 329 -19.46 -5.24 -3.93
C PRO A 329 -18.86 -4.53 -2.71
N ASN A 330 -17.54 -4.57 -2.57
CA ASN A 330 -16.86 -3.69 -1.61
C ASN A 330 -16.98 -2.22 -1.99
N VAL A 331 -16.75 -1.31 -1.04
CA VAL A 331 -16.92 0.14 -1.29
C VAL A 331 -15.74 0.74 -2.05
N SER A 332 -14.52 0.19 -1.88
CA SER A 332 -13.28 0.77 -2.42
C SER A 332 -13.26 0.83 -3.95
N ILE A 333 -13.48 -0.31 -4.61
CA ILE A 333 -13.44 -0.41 -6.08
C ILE A 333 -14.71 -1.06 -6.65
N GLY A 334 -15.71 -1.36 -5.82
CA GLY A 334 -16.89 -2.08 -6.29
C GLY A 334 -16.62 -3.55 -6.62
N ALA A 335 -15.61 -4.17 -6.02
CA ALA A 335 -15.25 -5.55 -6.32
C ALA A 335 -16.18 -6.54 -5.61
N THR A 336 -16.79 -7.44 -6.39
CA THR A 336 -17.63 -8.54 -5.88
C THR A 336 -16.77 -9.71 -5.39
N PRO A 337 -17.35 -10.67 -4.63
CA PRO A 337 -16.62 -11.88 -4.24
C PRO A 337 -16.02 -12.64 -5.43
N LEU A 338 -16.76 -12.74 -6.54
CA LEU A 338 -16.26 -13.38 -7.77
C LEU A 338 -15.05 -12.64 -8.35
N TYR A 339 -15.09 -11.30 -8.38
CA TYR A 339 -13.96 -10.50 -8.84
C TYR A 339 -12.72 -10.74 -7.97
N LEU A 340 -12.85 -10.67 -6.64
CA LEU A 340 -11.74 -10.82 -5.71
C LEU A 340 -11.12 -12.23 -5.80
N ALA A 341 -11.94 -13.28 -5.89
CA ALA A 341 -11.46 -14.64 -6.09
C ALA A 341 -10.72 -14.81 -7.43
N CYS A 342 -11.21 -14.16 -8.50
CA CYS A 342 -10.55 -14.14 -9.80
C CYS A 342 -9.22 -13.38 -9.75
N GLN A 343 -9.17 -12.24 -9.07
CA GLN A 343 -7.96 -11.42 -8.92
C GLN A 343 -6.85 -12.19 -8.18
N GLN A 344 -7.20 -12.89 -7.10
CA GLN A 344 -6.26 -13.61 -6.25
C GLN A 344 -5.91 -15.02 -6.76
N GLY A 345 -6.59 -15.52 -7.80
CA GLY A 345 -6.27 -16.81 -8.39
C GLY A 345 -6.91 -18.03 -7.71
N HIS A 346 -7.94 -17.82 -6.89
CA HIS A 346 -8.57 -18.88 -6.08
C HIS A 346 -9.57 -19.71 -6.89
N GLU A 347 -9.06 -20.62 -7.74
CA GLU A 347 -9.87 -21.39 -8.69
C GLU A 347 -11.04 -22.15 -8.05
N THR A 348 -10.81 -22.78 -6.90
CA THR A 348 -11.84 -23.57 -6.20
C THR A 348 -12.95 -22.69 -5.62
N VAL A 349 -12.61 -21.48 -5.17
CA VAL A 349 -13.57 -20.47 -4.72
C VAL A 349 -14.37 -19.94 -5.89
N VAL A 350 -13.72 -19.63 -7.03
CA VAL A 350 -14.42 -19.24 -8.27
C VAL A 350 -15.42 -20.33 -8.67
N ALA A 351 -15.03 -21.60 -8.64
CA ALA A 351 -15.92 -22.71 -8.94
C ALA A 351 -17.11 -22.81 -7.96
N ALA A 352 -16.90 -22.54 -6.66
CA ALA A 352 -17.97 -22.54 -5.68
C ALA A 352 -18.95 -21.37 -5.89
N LEU A 353 -18.44 -20.16 -6.18
CA LEU A 353 -19.25 -18.99 -6.46
C LEU A 353 -20.08 -19.15 -7.72
N LEU A 354 -19.51 -19.66 -8.82
CA LEU A 354 -20.20 -19.87 -10.09
C LEU A 354 -21.35 -20.89 -10.01
N LYS A 355 -21.27 -21.85 -9.08
CA LYS A 355 -22.36 -22.82 -8.82
C LYS A 355 -23.57 -22.19 -8.14
N HIS A 356 -23.41 -21.04 -7.49
CA HIS A 356 -24.52 -20.39 -6.79
C HIS A 356 -25.49 -19.76 -7.82
N PRO A 357 -26.80 -20.08 -7.79
CA PRO A 357 -27.73 -19.70 -8.86
C PRO A 357 -27.86 -18.17 -9.03
N GLY A 358 -27.73 -17.42 -7.94
CA GLY A 358 -27.82 -15.96 -7.93
C GLY A 358 -26.54 -15.21 -8.32
N ILE A 359 -25.44 -15.89 -8.68
CA ILE A 359 -24.17 -15.22 -8.99
C ILE A 359 -24.21 -14.47 -10.33
N GLN A 360 -23.79 -13.21 -10.33
CA GLN A 360 -23.58 -12.43 -11.54
C GLN A 360 -22.22 -12.79 -12.15
N HIS A 361 -22.20 -13.03 -13.45
CA HIS A 361 -21.00 -13.51 -14.16
C HIS A 361 -20.14 -12.36 -14.70
N ASN A 362 -20.76 -11.22 -15.01
CA ASN A 362 -20.10 -10.05 -15.56
C ASN A 362 -20.29 -8.79 -14.67
N PRO A 363 -20.14 -8.87 -13.33
CA PRO A 363 -20.19 -7.66 -12.50
C PRO A 363 -19.01 -6.76 -12.88
N VAL A 364 -19.21 -5.45 -12.80
CA VAL A 364 -18.17 -4.46 -13.13
C VAL A 364 -17.76 -3.66 -11.91
N THR A 365 -16.46 -3.40 -11.80
CA THR A 365 -15.90 -2.50 -10.76
C THR A 365 -16.33 -1.05 -10.97
N ARG A 366 -16.38 -0.29 -9.87
CA ARG A 366 -16.59 1.16 -9.89
C ARG A 366 -15.37 1.84 -10.51
N GLY A 367 -15.59 2.79 -11.42
CA GLY A 367 -14.54 3.63 -12.00
C GLY A 367 -13.65 2.99 -13.08
N GLY A 368 -13.75 1.67 -13.30
CA GLY A 368 -12.88 0.96 -14.26
C GLY A 368 -13.60 0.02 -15.23
N GLN A 369 -14.90 -0.25 -15.04
CA GLN A 369 -15.69 -1.22 -15.83
C GLN A 369 -14.97 -2.58 -16.01
N GLU A 370 -14.20 -3.02 -15.02
CA GLU A 370 -13.43 -4.26 -15.10
C GLU A 370 -14.28 -5.44 -14.60
N THR A 371 -14.23 -6.57 -15.29
CA THR A 371 -15.01 -7.78 -14.96
C THR A 371 -14.10 -8.83 -14.30
N PRO A 372 -14.66 -9.86 -13.64
CA PRO A 372 -13.87 -10.98 -13.13
C PRO A 372 -13.01 -11.65 -14.20
N LEU A 373 -13.50 -11.71 -15.44
CA LEU A 373 -12.77 -12.26 -16.58
C LEU A 373 -11.58 -11.37 -16.99
N HIS A 374 -11.76 -10.04 -17.01
CA HIS A 374 -10.67 -9.09 -17.28
C HIS A 374 -9.52 -9.25 -16.28
N VAL A 375 -9.82 -9.21 -14.97
CA VAL A 375 -8.78 -9.29 -13.94
C VAL A 375 -8.10 -10.66 -13.93
N ALA A 376 -8.83 -11.75 -14.20
CA ALA A 376 -8.25 -13.09 -14.32
C ALA A 376 -7.27 -13.18 -15.50
N ALA A 377 -7.61 -12.59 -16.65
CA ALA A 377 -6.74 -12.56 -17.81
C ALA A 377 -5.52 -11.66 -17.61
N TYR A 378 -5.70 -10.46 -17.04
CA TYR A 378 -4.61 -9.56 -16.70
C TYR A 378 -3.61 -10.21 -15.72
N LYS A 379 -4.12 -10.92 -14.70
CA LYS A 379 -3.29 -11.61 -13.70
C LYS A 379 -2.70 -12.95 -14.15
N GLY A 380 -3.09 -13.46 -15.32
CA GLY A 380 -2.53 -14.71 -15.85
C GLY A 380 -3.15 -16.00 -15.32
N HIS A 381 -4.35 -15.94 -14.72
CA HIS A 381 -4.99 -17.09 -14.10
C HIS A 381 -5.73 -17.97 -15.11
N LEU A 382 -4.98 -18.71 -15.95
CA LEU A 382 -5.53 -19.51 -17.06
C LEU A 382 -6.69 -20.42 -16.67
N LYS A 383 -6.58 -21.16 -15.55
CA LYS A 383 -7.62 -22.11 -15.13
C LYS A 383 -8.94 -21.41 -14.81
N ILE A 384 -8.87 -20.21 -14.22
CA ILE A 384 -10.03 -19.37 -13.95
C ILE A 384 -10.60 -18.81 -15.25
N VAL A 385 -9.75 -18.36 -16.18
CA VAL A 385 -10.20 -17.90 -17.51
C VAL A 385 -10.95 -19.01 -18.24
N ARG A 386 -10.40 -20.22 -18.33
CA ARG A 386 -11.08 -21.38 -18.94
C ARG A 386 -12.43 -21.66 -18.29
N ARG A 387 -12.49 -21.62 -16.96
CA ARG A 387 -13.72 -21.86 -16.20
C ARG A 387 -14.78 -20.80 -16.49
N LEU A 388 -14.41 -19.52 -16.50
CA LEU A 388 -15.34 -18.43 -16.81
C LEU A 388 -15.82 -18.51 -18.26
N LEU A 389 -14.93 -18.79 -19.23
CA LEU A 389 -15.33 -18.90 -20.63
C LEU A 389 -16.29 -20.07 -20.89
N ALA A 390 -16.20 -21.15 -20.11
CA ALA A 390 -17.14 -22.27 -20.18
C ALA A 390 -18.57 -21.90 -19.72
N GLU A 391 -18.75 -20.82 -18.96
CA GLU A 391 -20.07 -20.35 -18.55
C GLU A 391 -20.78 -19.62 -19.71
N ALA A 392 -21.98 -20.08 -20.07
CA ALA A 392 -22.75 -19.50 -21.18
C ALA A 392 -23.07 -18.01 -20.97
N ARG A 393 -23.26 -17.59 -19.72
CA ARG A 393 -23.60 -16.22 -19.32
C ARG A 393 -22.43 -15.24 -19.31
N VAL A 394 -21.19 -15.72 -19.45
CA VAL A 394 -19.99 -14.86 -19.46
C VAL A 394 -19.84 -14.18 -20.83
N ASP A 395 -19.70 -12.86 -20.78
CA ASP A 395 -19.49 -12.00 -21.94
C ASP A 395 -18.02 -11.54 -22.01
N ALA A 396 -17.27 -12.13 -22.94
CA ALA A 396 -15.87 -11.80 -23.17
C ALA A 396 -15.68 -10.60 -24.13
N SER A 397 -16.76 -10.03 -24.66
CA SER A 397 -16.72 -8.88 -25.58
C SER A 397 -16.73 -7.54 -24.84
N LEU A 398 -17.02 -7.55 -23.54
CA LEU A 398 -16.97 -6.37 -22.69
C LEU A 398 -15.56 -5.75 -22.70
N ARG A 399 -15.52 -4.44 -22.45
CA ARG A 399 -14.28 -3.65 -22.41
C ARG A 399 -14.19 -2.89 -21.10
N THR A 400 -12.97 -2.61 -20.66
CA THR A 400 -12.72 -1.73 -19.52
C THR A 400 -13.11 -0.28 -19.85
N ALA A 401 -13.12 0.60 -18.85
CA ALA A 401 -13.41 2.02 -19.05
C ALA A 401 -12.42 2.72 -19.99
N THR A 402 -11.15 2.26 -19.99
CA THR A 402 -10.09 2.67 -20.93
C THR A 402 -10.19 1.96 -22.29
N ARG A 403 -11.30 1.24 -22.52
CA ARG A 403 -11.60 0.49 -23.73
C ARG A 403 -10.63 -0.66 -24.02
N GLU A 404 -9.97 -1.22 -23.01
CA GLU A 404 -9.14 -2.41 -23.21
C GLU A 404 -10.03 -3.63 -23.41
N THR A 405 -9.60 -4.53 -24.32
CA THR A 405 -10.23 -5.83 -24.52
C THR A 405 -9.52 -6.88 -23.68
N LEU A 406 -10.23 -7.99 -23.42
CA LEU A 406 -9.67 -9.14 -22.71
C LEU A 406 -8.37 -9.68 -23.31
N ILE A 407 -8.33 -9.82 -24.65
CA ILE A 407 -7.15 -10.31 -25.36
C ILE A 407 -6.01 -9.30 -25.36
N TYR A 408 -6.31 -7.99 -25.35
CA TYR A 408 -5.29 -6.95 -25.17
C TYR A 408 -4.63 -7.07 -23.80
N LEU A 409 -5.41 -7.21 -22.71
CA LEU A 409 -4.85 -7.33 -21.36
C LEU A 409 -3.94 -8.56 -21.24
N ALA A 410 -4.38 -9.71 -21.77
CA ALA A 410 -3.55 -10.92 -21.80
C ALA A 410 -2.27 -10.73 -22.63
N ALA A 411 -2.34 -10.00 -23.74
CA ALA A 411 -1.20 -9.76 -24.62
C ALA A 411 -0.20 -8.77 -24.04
N GLU A 412 -0.69 -7.71 -23.39
CA GLU A 412 0.11 -6.70 -22.69
C GLU A 412 0.89 -7.30 -21.52
N GLN A 413 0.32 -8.29 -20.83
CA GLN A 413 0.94 -8.97 -19.69
C GLN A 413 1.70 -10.25 -20.05
N GLY A 414 1.71 -10.65 -21.33
CA GLY A 414 2.52 -11.76 -21.81
C GLY A 414 1.93 -13.16 -21.61
N HIS A 415 0.63 -13.29 -21.35
CA HIS A 415 -0.02 -14.56 -21.02
C HIS A 415 -0.39 -15.39 -22.27
N ALA A 416 0.62 -15.99 -22.93
CA ALA A 416 0.44 -16.71 -24.19
C ALA A 416 -0.61 -17.85 -24.15
N GLU A 417 -0.70 -18.59 -23.03
CA GLU A 417 -1.69 -19.68 -22.91
C GLU A 417 -3.13 -19.15 -22.81
N ILE A 418 -3.31 -17.93 -22.29
CA ILE A 418 -4.62 -17.26 -22.26
C ILE A 418 -4.98 -16.77 -23.65
N ILE A 419 -4.01 -16.29 -24.44
CA ILE A 419 -4.22 -15.95 -25.86
C ILE A 419 -4.74 -17.16 -26.63
N ASP A 420 -4.06 -18.31 -26.52
CA ASP A 420 -4.51 -19.57 -27.14
C ASP A 420 -5.93 -19.95 -26.69
N CYS A 421 -6.22 -19.83 -25.39
CA CYS A 421 -7.54 -20.12 -24.83
C CYS A 421 -8.63 -19.23 -25.42
N LEU A 422 -8.39 -17.92 -25.53
CA LEU A 422 -9.34 -16.95 -26.07
C LEU A 422 -9.61 -17.16 -27.56
N LEU A 423 -8.56 -17.46 -28.33
CA LEU A 423 -8.67 -17.72 -29.77
C LEU A 423 -9.41 -19.02 -30.09
N GLN A 424 -9.35 -20.02 -29.19
CA GLN A 424 -10.09 -21.27 -29.31
C GLN A 424 -11.61 -21.10 -29.07
N HIS A 425 -12.01 -20.16 -28.21
CA HIS A 425 -13.42 -19.89 -27.87
C HIS A 425 -14.07 -18.88 -28.84
N LYS A 426 -14.11 -19.23 -30.13
CA LYS A 426 -14.61 -18.33 -31.20
C LYS A 426 -16.06 -17.88 -30.99
N GLU A 427 -16.87 -18.69 -30.32
CA GLU A 427 -18.26 -18.38 -29.96
C GLU A 427 -18.38 -17.16 -29.03
N LYS A 428 -17.31 -16.83 -28.28
CA LYS A 428 -17.23 -15.65 -27.42
C LYS A 428 -16.92 -14.35 -28.18
N ARG A 429 -16.67 -14.44 -29.50
CA ARG A 429 -16.50 -13.29 -30.43
C ARG A 429 -15.43 -12.28 -30.00
N VAL A 430 -14.35 -12.76 -29.38
CA VAL A 430 -13.20 -11.92 -29.04
C VAL A 430 -12.47 -11.53 -30.32
N ASP A 431 -12.44 -10.24 -30.65
CA ASP A 431 -11.68 -9.72 -31.81
C ASP A 431 -10.19 -9.58 -31.46
N PRO A 432 -9.29 -10.36 -32.09
CA PRO A 432 -7.86 -10.31 -31.78
C PRO A 432 -7.16 -9.05 -32.30
N ASN A 433 -7.87 -8.18 -33.01
CA ASN A 433 -7.35 -6.92 -33.56
C ASN A 433 -7.81 -5.69 -32.80
N LEU A 434 -8.71 -5.86 -31.82
CA LEU A 434 -9.24 -4.79 -31.00
C LEU A 434 -8.49 -4.77 -29.67
N GLY A 435 -7.93 -3.62 -29.30
CA GLY A 435 -7.25 -3.45 -28.03
C GLY A 435 -7.60 -2.12 -27.37
N LYS A 436 -6.61 -1.47 -26.73
CA LYS A 436 -6.76 -0.17 -26.07
C LYS A 436 -6.66 0.95 -27.09
N ALA A 437 -7.72 1.74 -27.23
CA ALA A 437 -7.84 2.71 -28.33
C ALA A 437 -7.62 2.03 -29.69
N ASP A 438 -6.55 2.39 -30.40
CA ASP A 438 -6.13 1.81 -31.68
C ASP A 438 -4.93 0.85 -31.56
N VAL A 439 -4.32 0.71 -30.37
CA VAL A 439 -3.23 -0.23 -30.11
C VAL A 439 -3.78 -1.66 -30.12
N THR A 440 -3.27 -2.47 -31.05
CA THR A 440 -3.67 -3.88 -31.18
C THR A 440 -2.98 -4.76 -30.12
N PRO A 441 -3.55 -5.93 -29.77
CA PRO A 441 -2.89 -6.91 -28.91
C PRO A 441 -1.49 -7.30 -29.41
N LEU A 442 -1.31 -7.41 -30.73
CA LEU A 442 0.00 -7.69 -31.34
C LEU A 442 1.01 -6.58 -31.06
N ILE A 443 0.62 -5.31 -31.25
CA ILE A 443 1.50 -4.17 -30.96
C ILE A 443 1.85 -4.10 -29.46
N ALA A 444 0.86 -4.30 -28.59
CA ALA A 444 1.09 -4.33 -27.14
C ALA A 444 2.08 -5.43 -26.72
N ALA A 445 1.94 -6.64 -27.26
CA ALA A 445 2.86 -7.75 -27.00
C ALA A 445 4.28 -7.44 -27.47
N VAL A 446 4.44 -6.81 -28.64
CA VAL A 446 5.75 -6.37 -29.15
C VAL A 446 6.37 -5.29 -28.26
N MET A 447 5.60 -4.27 -27.87
CA MET A 447 6.09 -3.16 -27.05
C MET A 447 6.57 -3.61 -25.67
N ASN A 448 6.02 -4.72 -25.15
CA ASN A 448 6.38 -5.33 -23.88
C ASN A 448 7.34 -6.54 -24.02
N GLY A 449 7.78 -6.87 -25.24
CA GLY A 449 8.79 -7.92 -25.46
C GLY A 449 8.29 -9.36 -25.32
N HIS A 450 6.99 -9.61 -25.43
CA HIS A 450 6.39 -10.93 -25.21
C HIS A 450 6.43 -11.82 -26.46
N GLU A 451 7.60 -12.34 -26.81
CA GLU A 451 7.83 -13.16 -28.03
C GLU A 451 6.88 -14.37 -28.17
N ALA A 452 6.53 -15.02 -27.05
CA ALA A 452 5.59 -16.14 -27.04
C ALA A 452 4.19 -15.72 -27.50
N VAL A 453 3.66 -14.61 -26.95
CA VAL A 453 2.37 -14.04 -27.36
C VAL A 453 2.41 -13.62 -28.83
N VAL A 454 3.48 -12.94 -29.25
CA VAL A 454 3.65 -12.52 -30.65
C VAL A 454 3.61 -13.73 -31.58
N SER A 455 4.31 -14.81 -31.23
CA SER A 455 4.31 -16.06 -32.01
C SER A 455 2.90 -16.66 -32.15
N ARG A 456 2.10 -16.66 -31.07
CA ARG A 456 0.71 -17.15 -31.12
C ARG A 456 -0.17 -16.28 -32.00
N LEU A 457 -0.11 -14.95 -31.82
CA LEU A 457 -0.91 -14.01 -32.61
C LEU A 457 -0.53 -14.04 -34.10
N LEU A 458 0.75 -14.19 -34.46
CA LEU A 458 1.18 -14.31 -35.86
C LEU A 458 0.73 -15.62 -36.53
N ALA A 459 0.45 -16.67 -35.76
CA ALA A 459 -0.04 -17.95 -36.29
C ALA A 459 -1.54 -17.90 -36.64
N GLU A 460 -2.28 -16.93 -36.10
CA GLU A 460 -3.71 -16.78 -36.35
C GLU A 460 -4.00 -15.96 -37.61
N GLN A 461 -4.74 -16.54 -38.55
CA GLN A 461 -5.08 -15.89 -39.82
C GLN A 461 -5.96 -14.64 -39.66
N SER A 462 -6.75 -14.56 -38.59
CA SER A 462 -7.64 -13.43 -38.32
C SER A 462 -6.90 -12.19 -37.79
N VAL A 463 -5.61 -12.31 -37.46
CA VAL A 463 -4.81 -11.19 -36.95
C VAL A 463 -4.30 -10.33 -38.12
N LEU A 464 -4.67 -9.06 -38.08
CA LEU A 464 -4.24 -8.01 -39.01
C LEU A 464 -2.83 -7.53 -38.63
N VAL A 465 -1.83 -8.31 -39.02
CA VAL A 465 -0.42 -8.09 -38.62
C VAL A 465 0.17 -6.74 -39.04
N ASN A 466 -0.39 -6.13 -40.09
CA ASN A 466 0.02 -4.82 -40.62
C ASN A 466 -0.87 -3.66 -40.15
N LYS A 467 -1.83 -3.90 -39.24
CA LYS A 467 -2.64 -2.84 -38.65
C LYS A 467 -1.74 -1.91 -37.83
N HIS A 468 -2.00 -0.61 -37.94
CA HIS A 468 -1.24 0.42 -37.26
C HIS A 468 -2.05 1.12 -36.17
N CYS A 469 -1.35 1.77 -35.24
CA CYS A 469 -1.92 2.66 -34.23
C CYS A 469 -1.26 4.04 -34.27
N GLY A 470 -1.94 5.03 -33.70
CA GLY A 470 -1.50 6.40 -33.56
C GLY A 470 -1.40 7.20 -34.87
N PRO A 471 -1.13 8.51 -34.75
CA PRO A 471 -0.91 9.38 -35.91
C PRO A 471 0.35 9.00 -36.71
N GLU A 472 1.34 8.40 -36.04
CA GLU A 472 2.59 7.94 -36.66
C GLU A 472 2.41 6.68 -37.53
N LYS A 473 1.21 6.06 -37.48
CA LYS A 473 0.92 4.77 -38.13
C LYS A 473 1.87 3.66 -37.68
N THR A 474 2.16 3.58 -36.39
CA THR A 474 3.05 2.56 -35.81
C THR A 474 2.46 1.16 -35.98
N THR A 475 3.14 0.31 -36.74
CA THR A 475 2.84 -1.12 -36.88
C THR A 475 3.60 -1.94 -35.86
N ALA A 476 3.30 -3.24 -35.75
CA ALA A 476 4.06 -4.16 -34.90
C ALA A 476 5.56 -4.20 -35.25
N LEU A 477 5.90 -4.18 -36.55
CA LEU A 477 7.30 -4.16 -37.01
C LEU A 477 8.02 -2.89 -36.58
N LEU A 478 7.35 -1.74 -36.68
CA LEU A 478 7.95 -0.46 -36.30
C LEU A 478 8.08 -0.29 -34.79
N ALA A 479 7.12 -0.82 -34.03
CA ALA A 479 7.25 -0.90 -32.58
C ALA A 479 8.50 -1.73 -32.18
N ALA A 480 8.77 -2.85 -32.85
CA ALA A 480 9.96 -3.67 -32.61
C ALA A 480 11.27 -2.94 -32.96
N ILE A 481 11.28 -2.19 -34.07
CA ILE A 481 12.42 -1.36 -34.51
C ILE A 481 12.66 -0.23 -33.51
N GLY A 482 11.63 0.53 -33.13
CA GLY A 482 11.72 1.65 -32.20
C GLY A 482 12.15 1.24 -30.79
N LYS A 483 11.81 0.00 -30.37
CA LYS A 483 12.31 -0.59 -29.12
C LYS A 483 13.76 -1.08 -29.19
N GLY A 484 14.34 -1.22 -30.38
CA GLY A 484 15.69 -1.73 -30.57
C GLY A 484 15.80 -3.25 -30.34
N THR A 485 14.78 -4.02 -30.71
CA THR A 485 14.73 -5.47 -30.45
C THR A 485 14.93 -6.31 -31.71
N ALA A 486 16.18 -6.64 -32.05
CA ALA A 486 16.51 -7.40 -33.27
C ALA A 486 15.88 -8.80 -33.30
N SER A 487 15.75 -9.48 -32.16
CA SER A 487 15.07 -10.77 -32.06
C SER A 487 13.59 -10.66 -32.43
N MET A 488 12.91 -9.63 -31.94
CA MET A 488 11.49 -9.37 -32.22
C MET A 488 11.25 -9.00 -33.68
N VAL A 489 12.15 -8.21 -34.28
CA VAL A 489 12.12 -7.93 -35.74
C VAL A 489 12.22 -9.23 -36.53
N ARG A 490 13.22 -10.08 -36.23
CA ARG A 490 13.36 -11.40 -36.88
C ARG A 490 12.12 -12.27 -36.68
N LEU A 491 11.54 -12.26 -35.49
CA LEU A 491 10.36 -13.04 -35.14
C LEU A 491 9.13 -12.61 -35.94
N LEU A 492 8.88 -11.31 -36.06
CA LEU A 492 7.79 -10.77 -36.89
C LEU A 492 7.98 -11.14 -38.37
N LEU A 493 9.20 -10.99 -38.89
CA LEU A 493 9.51 -11.27 -40.30
C LEU A 493 9.48 -12.75 -40.68
N ARG A 494 9.48 -13.68 -39.71
CA ARG A 494 9.17 -15.10 -40.00
C ARG A 494 7.78 -15.27 -40.60
N SER A 495 6.84 -14.38 -40.27
CA SER A 495 5.52 -14.38 -40.88
C SER A 495 5.56 -13.68 -42.23
N LYS A 496 5.16 -14.41 -43.28
CA LYS A 496 5.02 -13.85 -44.64
C LYS A 496 3.92 -12.79 -44.76
N ALA A 497 3.00 -12.74 -43.79
CA ALA A 497 1.92 -11.76 -43.76
C ALA A 497 2.42 -10.37 -43.34
N VAL A 498 3.52 -10.28 -42.59
CA VAL A 498 4.13 -9.00 -42.21
C VAL A 498 4.78 -8.39 -43.44
N ASP A 499 4.38 -7.16 -43.77
CA ASP A 499 4.97 -6.38 -44.86
C ASP A 499 6.16 -5.56 -44.32
N PRO A 500 7.40 -5.90 -44.73
CA PRO A 500 8.59 -5.19 -44.25
C PRO A 500 8.78 -3.81 -44.88
N ASN A 501 8.01 -3.47 -45.91
CA ASN A 501 8.14 -2.22 -46.68
C ASN A 501 7.00 -1.24 -46.43
N LEU A 502 6.10 -1.55 -45.49
CA LEU A 502 4.94 -0.73 -45.20
C LEU A 502 5.38 0.64 -44.69
N LYS A 503 5.22 1.65 -45.53
CA LYS A 503 5.65 3.02 -45.29
C LYS A 503 4.77 3.69 -44.25
N ILE A 504 5.39 4.49 -43.38
CA ILE A 504 4.71 5.20 -42.30
C ILE A 504 4.89 6.71 -42.36
N THR A 505 4.11 7.41 -41.55
CA THR A 505 4.04 8.89 -41.47
C THR A 505 3.59 9.57 -42.76
N GLU A 506 3.43 10.89 -42.73
CA GLU A 506 3.22 11.71 -43.93
C GLU A 506 4.46 11.74 -44.84
N ALA A 507 5.66 11.55 -44.27
CA ALA A 507 6.92 11.50 -45.01
C ALA A 507 7.17 10.15 -45.72
N ASN A 508 6.22 9.21 -45.63
CA ASN A 508 6.25 7.93 -46.35
C ASN A 508 7.58 7.15 -46.13
N ILE A 509 8.03 7.11 -44.87
CA ILE A 509 9.33 6.54 -44.47
C ILE A 509 9.19 5.00 -44.41
N PRO A 510 10.00 4.24 -45.17
CA PRO A 510 10.07 2.78 -45.07
C PRO A 510 10.68 2.30 -43.73
N PRO A 511 10.30 1.12 -43.22
CA PRO A 511 10.83 0.59 -41.95
C PRO A 511 12.36 0.47 -41.93
N LEU A 512 12.99 0.13 -43.05
CA LEU A 512 14.46 0.07 -43.16
C LEU A 512 15.12 1.44 -42.93
N GLN A 513 14.55 2.53 -43.46
CA GLN A 513 15.07 3.87 -43.21
C GLN A 513 14.91 4.26 -41.75
N TYR A 514 13.76 3.94 -41.15
CA TYR A 514 13.53 4.17 -39.72
C TYR A 514 14.56 3.41 -38.87
N ALA A 515 14.85 2.15 -39.20
CA ALA A 515 15.89 1.38 -38.53
C ALA A 515 17.30 1.99 -38.64
N VAL A 516 17.65 2.64 -39.76
CA VAL A 516 18.93 3.35 -39.91
C VAL A 516 19.03 4.56 -38.98
N THR A 517 17.91 5.22 -38.67
CA THR A 517 17.90 6.31 -37.68
C THR A 517 18.20 5.80 -36.27
N MET A 518 17.85 4.54 -35.98
CA MET A 518 18.23 3.85 -34.75
C MET A 518 19.73 3.57 -34.78
N ARG A 519 20.43 3.83 -33.67
CA ARG A 519 21.90 3.67 -33.59
C ARG A 519 22.38 2.21 -33.66
N ASP A 520 21.46 1.26 -33.64
CA ASP A 520 21.74 -0.18 -33.57
C ASP A 520 21.69 -0.84 -34.95
N VAL A 521 22.86 -1.15 -35.50
CA VAL A 521 23.01 -1.83 -36.79
C VAL A 521 22.39 -3.24 -36.78
N SER A 522 22.23 -3.87 -35.62
CA SER A 522 21.64 -5.20 -35.50
C SER A 522 20.19 -5.22 -35.99
N ILE A 523 19.47 -4.10 -35.85
CA ILE A 523 18.11 -3.93 -36.35
C ILE A 523 18.08 -3.81 -37.87
N VAL A 524 19.02 -3.04 -38.44
CA VAL A 524 19.21 -2.95 -39.89
C VAL A 524 19.52 -4.32 -40.45
N GLN A 525 20.45 -5.06 -39.85
CA GLN A 525 20.79 -6.44 -40.26
C GLN A 525 19.58 -7.38 -40.13
N ALA A 526 18.82 -7.30 -39.03
CA ALA A 526 17.64 -8.13 -38.82
C ALA A 526 16.56 -7.91 -39.89
N LEU A 527 16.36 -6.67 -40.36
CA LEU A 527 15.50 -6.38 -41.50
C LEU A 527 16.09 -6.94 -42.78
N LEU A 528 17.35 -6.62 -43.07
CA LEU A 528 18.00 -7.05 -44.30
C LEU A 528 17.98 -8.58 -44.44
N ASP A 529 18.07 -9.35 -43.36
CA ASP A 529 17.95 -10.82 -43.39
C ASP A 529 16.66 -11.34 -44.06
N ASP A 530 15.61 -10.52 -44.16
CA ASP A 530 14.44 -10.82 -44.99
C ASP A 530 14.64 -10.33 -46.45
N PRO A 531 14.62 -11.23 -47.45
CA PRO A 531 14.83 -10.86 -48.85
C PRO A 531 13.72 -10.00 -49.45
N ARG A 532 12.58 -9.85 -48.77
CA ARG A 532 11.46 -9.01 -49.22
C ARG A 532 11.70 -7.52 -48.97
N VAL A 533 12.70 -7.16 -48.15
CA VAL A 533 13.02 -5.75 -47.85
C VAL A 533 13.53 -5.03 -49.10
N ASP A 534 12.85 -3.95 -49.47
CA ASP A 534 13.25 -3.07 -50.56
C ASP A 534 14.24 -2.01 -50.06
N ILE A 535 15.52 -2.23 -50.36
CA ILE A 535 16.61 -1.31 -50.01
C ILE A 535 16.57 0.00 -50.82
N SER A 536 15.87 0.01 -51.96
CA SER A 536 15.76 1.16 -52.87
C SER A 536 14.52 2.02 -52.60
N ALA A 537 13.70 1.63 -51.62
CA ALA A 537 12.48 2.33 -51.26
C ALA A 537 12.79 3.77 -50.84
N LYS A 538 12.21 4.73 -51.57
CA LYS A 538 12.36 6.17 -51.32
C LYS A 538 11.27 6.70 -50.40
N ASN A 539 11.65 7.64 -49.54
CA ASN A 539 10.74 8.48 -48.75
C ASN A 539 10.20 9.65 -49.59
N SER A 540 9.33 10.49 -49.01
CA SER A 540 8.75 11.65 -49.70
C SER A 540 9.78 12.72 -50.11
N PHE A 541 10.98 12.70 -49.53
CA PHE A 541 12.09 13.59 -49.89
C PHE A 541 13.01 12.99 -50.98
N GLY A 542 12.71 11.78 -51.46
CA GLY A 542 13.48 11.08 -52.50
C GLY A 542 14.71 10.33 -51.99
N GLY A 543 14.99 10.35 -50.68
CA GLY A 543 16.08 9.60 -50.06
C GLY A 543 15.71 8.13 -49.83
N ASP A 544 16.68 7.22 -50.03
CA ASP A 544 16.59 5.80 -49.69
C ASP A 544 17.31 5.50 -48.36
N ALA A 545 17.34 4.24 -47.92
CA ALA A 545 18.00 3.87 -46.67
C ALA A 545 19.50 4.16 -46.68
N PHE A 546 20.14 4.09 -47.85
CA PHE A 546 21.56 4.31 -47.99
C PHE A 546 21.91 5.80 -47.94
N SER A 547 21.15 6.66 -48.61
CA SER A 547 21.32 8.12 -48.50
C SER A 547 21.15 8.58 -47.05
N VAL A 548 20.13 8.07 -46.35
CA VAL A 548 19.90 8.39 -44.92
C VAL A 548 21.04 7.90 -44.04
N ALA A 549 21.60 6.71 -44.30
CA ALA A 549 22.75 6.20 -43.55
C ALA A 549 23.99 7.08 -43.71
N VAL A 550 24.22 7.60 -44.93
CA VAL A 550 25.33 8.50 -45.22
C VAL A 550 25.14 9.86 -44.57
N GLU A 551 23.95 10.46 -44.69
CA GLU A 551 23.62 11.76 -44.10
C GLU A 551 23.75 11.76 -42.57
N LEU A 552 23.39 10.64 -41.93
CA LEU A 552 23.49 10.45 -40.47
C LEU A 552 24.84 9.86 -40.02
N GLU A 553 25.82 9.73 -40.92
CA GLU A 553 27.16 9.17 -40.66
C GLU A 553 27.14 7.77 -40.01
N ARG A 554 26.15 6.94 -40.37
CA ARG A 554 25.95 5.57 -39.86
C ARG A 554 26.77 4.57 -40.68
N ALA A 555 28.09 4.57 -40.50
CA ALA A 555 29.00 3.75 -41.31
C ALA A 555 28.66 2.25 -41.35
N GLU A 556 28.32 1.64 -40.21
CA GLU A 556 27.98 0.21 -40.16
C GLU A 556 26.67 -0.12 -40.87
N SER A 557 25.67 0.76 -40.79
CA SER A 557 24.41 0.63 -41.54
C SER A 557 24.66 0.83 -43.04
N ALA A 558 25.47 1.82 -43.42
CA ALA A 558 25.86 2.06 -44.81
C ALA A 558 26.60 0.86 -45.41
N LEU A 559 27.53 0.26 -44.66
CA LEU A 559 28.22 -0.98 -45.04
C LEU A 559 27.24 -2.14 -45.20
N ALA A 560 26.31 -2.35 -44.26
CA ALA A 560 25.30 -3.41 -44.35
C ALA A 560 24.38 -3.24 -45.57
N LEU A 561 24.06 -2.00 -45.95
CA LEU A 561 23.27 -1.71 -47.14
C LEU A 561 24.06 -1.96 -48.44
N ILE A 562 25.36 -1.63 -48.48
CA ILE A 562 26.23 -1.96 -49.62
C ILE A 562 26.32 -3.47 -49.80
N GLU A 563 26.45 -4.25 -48.70
CA GLU A 563 26.46 -5.72 -48.74
C GLU A 563 25.19 -6.30 -49.39
N ARG A 564 24.06 -5.59 -49.30
CA ARG A 564 22.80 -5.97 -49.93
C ARG A 564 22.53 -5.32 -51.28
N GLY A 565 23.48 -4.57 -51.83
CA GLY A 565 23.42 -4.05 -53.19
C GLY A 565 23.17 -2.54 -53.31
N ALA A 566 23.21 -1.78 -52.23
CA ALA A 566 23.24 -0.32 -52.32
C ALA A 566 24.51 0.14 -53.07
N SER A 567 24.39 1.22 -53.85
CA SER A 567 25.49 1.75 -54.65
C SER A 567 25.80 3.20 -54.33
N ILE A 568 27.08 3.49 -54.08
CA ILE A 568 27.59 4.86 -53.93
C ILE A 568 27.38 5.64 -55.22
N GLY A 569 27.59 5.02 -56.38
CA GLY A 569 27.41 5.69 -57.68
C GLY A 569 25.97 6.14 -57.94
N ALA A 570 24.98 5.43 -57.38
CA ALA A 570 23.56 5.71 -57.54
C ALA A 570 23.05 6.89 -56.69
N LEU A 571 23.86 7.44 -55.79
CA LEU A 571 23.48 8.60 -54.99
C LEU A 571 23.30 9.85 -55.87
N PRO A 572 22.28 10.68 -55.58
CA PRO A 572 21.80 11.74 -56.48
C PRO A 572 22.79 12.90 -56.67
N THR A 573 23.58 13.24 -55.66
CA THR A 573 24.47 14.42 -55.69
C THR A 573 25.94 14.02 -55.52
N ALA A 574 26.83 14.79 -56.15
CA ALA A 574 28.27 14.58 -56.00
C ALA A 574 28.75 14.77 -54.55
N THR A 575 28.12 15.69 -53.81
CA THR A 575 28.38 15.91 -52.39
C THR A 575 28.04 14.68 -51.56
N LEU A 576 26.87 14.08 -51.77
CA LEU A 576 26.46 12.89 -51.03
C LEU A 576 27.31 11.66 -51.41
N ARG A 577 27.73 11.55 -52.68
CA ARG A 577 28.73 10.55 -53.09
C ARG A 577 30.05 10.71 -52.34
N GLN A 578 30.55 11.94 -52.21
CA GLN A 578 31.77 12.22 -51.46
C GLN A 578 31.62 11.90 -49.97
N SER A 579 30.48 12.27 -49.37
CA SER A 579 30.16 11.90 -47.98
C SER A 579 30.10 10.39 -47.79
N ALA A 580 29.54 9.64 -48.75
CA ALA A 580 29.48 8.19 -48.69
C ALA A 580 30.88 7.55 -48.74
N ILE A 581 31.75 8.05 -49.62
CA ILE A 581 33.16 7.65 -49.68
C ILE A 581 33.85 7.89 -48.34
N GLN A 582 33.64 9.06 -47.74
CA GLN A 582 34.21 9.41 -46.45
C GLN A 582 33.69 8.50 -45.33
N VAL A 583 32.37 8.32 -45.20
CA VAL A 583 31.73 7.54 -44.13
C VAL A 583 32.16 6.07 -44.20
N VAL A 584 32.09 5.45 -45.39
CA VAL A 584 32.44 4.05 -45.61
C VAL A 584 33.95 3.85 -45.55
N GLY A 585 34.69 4.66 -46.30
CA GLY A 585 36.15 4.57 -46.42
C GLY A 585 36.85 4.81 -45.10
N ALA A 586 36.48 5.87 -44.35
CA ALA A 586 37.14 6.18 -43.08
C ALA A 586 36.86 5.12 -42.01
N SER A 587 35.62 4.60 -41.94
CA SER A 587 35.27 3.55 -40.98
C SER A 587 36.02 2.25 -41.24
N CYS A 588 36.04 1.77 -42.49
CA CYS A 588 36.80 0.58 -42.86
C CYS A 588 38.31 0.77 -42.62
N LEU A 589 38.86 1.93 -43.00
CA LEU A 589 40.28 2.24 -42.82
C LEU A 589 40.66 2.23 -41.33
N MET A 590 39.87 2.88 -40.46
CA MET A 590 40.07 2.87 -39.01
C MET A 590 40.04 1.46 -38.40
N LYS A 591 39.16 0.58 -38.88
CA LYS A 591 39.07 -0.81 -38.38
C LYS A 591 40.23 -1.68 -38.86
N LEU A 592 40.67 -1.48 -40.10
CA LEU A 592 41.83 -2.17 -40.67
C LEU A 592 43.15 -1.73 -39.99
N THR A 593 43.23 -0.52 -39.46
CA THR A 593 44.43 0.01 -38.79
C THR A 593 44.50 -0.32 -37.30
N THR A 594 43.36 -0.48 -36.62
CA THR A 594 43.31 -0.77 -35.18
C THR A 594 43.43 -2.25 -34.82
N GLY A 595 43.49 -3.15 -35.81
CA GLY A 595 43.81 -4.58 -35.68
C GLY A 595 42.70 -5.46 -35.10
N LYS A 596 41.99 -5.02 -34.05
CA LYS A 596 40.96 -5.81 -33.34
C LYS A 596 39.75 -6.20 -34.20
N GLU A 597 39.41 -5.37 -35.19
CA GLU A 597 38.25 -5.60 -36.09
C GLU A 597 38.67 -5.76 -37.56
N ALA A 598 39.98 -5.75 -37.84
CA ALA A 598 40.50 -5.79 -39.20
C ALA A 598 40.10 -7.09 -39.92
N GLN A 599 40.19 -8.23 -39.22
CA GLN A 599 39.77 -9.53 -39.76
C GLN A 599 38.27 -9.55 -40.10
N THR A 600 37.44 -8.94 -39.25
CA THR A 600 35.99 -8.82 -39.49
C THR A 600 35.69 -8.05 -40.77
N VAL A 601 36.39 -6.94 -41.03
CA VAL A 601 36.24 -6.17 -42.27
C VAL A 601 36.69 -6.98 -43.49
N LEU A 602 37.83 -7.68 -43.40
CA LEU A 602 38.30 -8.56 -44.47
C LEU A 602 37.31 -9.67 -44.80
N ASP A 603 36.77 -10.32 -43.78
CA ASP A 603 35.83 -11.43 -43.96
C ASP A 603 34.46 -10.94 -44.46
N ARG A 604 34.09 -9.68 -44.22
CA ARG A 604 32.94 -9.04 -44.88
C ARG A 604 33.23 -8.80 -46.36
N LEU A 605 34.35 -8.16 -46.69
CA LEU A 605 34.74 -7.88 -48.08
C LEU A 605 34.84 -9.15 -48.93
N LYS A 606 35.37 -10.25 -48.37
CA LYS A 606 35.43 -11.56 -49.04
C LYS A 606 34.07 -12.17 -49.35
N ARG A 607 33.05 -11.89 -48.54
CA ARG A 607 31.69 -12.45 -48.69
C ARG A 607 30.80 -11.59 -49.60
N MET A 608 31.18 -10.34 -49.84
CA MET A 608 30.44 -9.45 -50.74
C MET A 608 30.60 -9.88 -52.20
N PRO A 609 29.59 -9.62 -53.06
CA PRO A 609 29.80 -9.77 -54.49
C PRO A 609 30.84 -8.74 -55.00
N PRO A 610 31.56 -9.06 -56.09
CA PRO A 610 32.72 -8.27 -56.54
C PRO A 610 32.44 -6.78 -56.74
N THR A 611 31.26 -6.43 -57.25
CA THR A 611 30.82 -5.04 -57.47
C THR A 611 30.61 -4.24 -56.19
N GLN A 612 30.19 -4.89 -55.10
CA GLN A 612 29.97 -4.26 -53.78
C GLN A 612 31.31 -4.13 -53.05
N ALA A 613 32.13 -5.19 -53.07
CA ALA A 613 33.48 -5.17 -52.51
C ALA A 613 34.35 -4.09 -53.18
N ALA A 614 34.25 -3.96 -54.51
CA ALA A 614 34.96 -2.93 -55.26
C ALA A 614 34.63 -1.50 -54.79
N GLN A 615 33.36 -1.19 -54.54
CA GLN A 615 32.95 0.13 -54.04
C GLN A 615 33.58 0.45 -52.68
N CYS A 616 33.61 -0.51 -51.75
CA CYS A 616 34.26 -0.35 -50.46
C CYS A 616 35.78 -0.18 -50.60
N LEU A 617 36.44 -0.99 -51.42
CA LEU A 617 37.89 -0.92 -51.65
C LEU A 617 38.31 0.40 -52.31
N VAL A 618 37.53 0.89 -53.28
CA VAL A 618 37.77 2.19 -53.91
C VAL A 618 37.55 3.33 -52.91
N ALA A 619 36.50 3.25 -52.07
CA ALA A 619 36.28 4.25 -51.01
C ALA A 619 37.44 4.27 -49.98
N ILE A 620 37.94 3.11 -49.56
CA ILE A 620 39.12 2.99 -48.69
C ILE A 620 40.35 3.62 -49.36
N ALA A 621 40.60 3.31 -50.64
CA ALA A 621 41.73 3.85 -51.40
C ALA A 621 41.69 5.39 -51.49
N MET A 622 40.51 5.94 -51.82
CA MET A 622 40.30 7.39 -51.91
C MET A 622 40.44 8.08 -50.55
N GLN A 623 39.95 7.48 -49.46
CA GLN A 623 40.07 8.07 -48.12
C GLN A 623 41.51 8.01 -47.60
N SER A 624 42.24 6.94 -47.87
CA SER A 624 43.66 6.82 -47.49
C SER A 624 44.53 7.89 -48.13
N ALA A 625 44.14 8.38 -49.32
CA ALA A 625 44.85 9.44 -49.99
C ALA A 625 44.72 10.82 -49.28
N LEU A 626 43.76 10.95 -48.36
CA LEU A 626 43.47 12.19 -47.63
C LEU A 626 44.05 12.19 -46.22
N THR A 627 44.62 11.08 -45.74
CA THR A 627 45.17 10.97 -44.37
C THR A 627 46.66 11.33 -44.32
N PRO A 628 47.10 12.30 -43.50
CA PRO A 628 48.52 12.72 -43.40
C PRO A 628 49.48 11.68 -42.81
N ALA A 629 48.99 10.52 -42.38
CA ALA A 629 49.74 9.51 -41.62
C ALA A 629 50.30 8.39 -42.52
N GLU A 630 50.89 8.74 -43.67
CA GLU A 630 51.42 7.79 -44.66
C GLU A 630 52.37 6.74 -44.07
N LYS A 631 53.17 7.09 -43.06
CA LYS A 631 54.17 6.19 -42.45
C LYS A 631 53.60 5.07 -41.58
N ALA A 632 52.37 5.20 -41.06
CA ALA A 632 51.77 4.19 -40.19
C ALA A 632 50.92 3.15 -40.96
N LEU A 633 50.42 3.51 -42.15
CA LEU A 633 49.61 2.59 -42.95
C LEU A 633 50.43 1.52 -43.68
N ASP A 634 51.70 1.81 -43.99
CA ASP A 634 52.64 0.91 -44.68
C ASP A 634 52.96 -0.39 -43.91
N GLU A 635 52.77 -0.38 -42.58
CA GLU A 635 53.09 -1.49 -41.67
C GLU A 635 51.88 -2.37 -41.31
N LEU A 636 50.70 -2.14 -41.90
CA LEU A 636 49.48 -2.88 -41.54
C LEU A 636 49.26 -4.08 -42.47
N PRO A 637 49.64 -5.31 -42.06
CA PRO A 637 49.51 -6.51 -42.90
C PRO A 637 48.06 -6.77 -43.36
N MET A 638 47.08 -6.39 -42.54
CA MET A 638 45.66 -6.57 -42.83
C MET A 638 45.16 -5.69 -43.99
N LEU A 639 45.71 -4.48 -44.13
CA LEU A 639 45.36 -3.59 -45.23
C LEU A 639 45.92 -4.15 -46.55
N LYS A 640 47.18 -4.63 -46.56
CA LYS A 640 47.77 -5.34 -47.71
C LYS A 640 46.97 -6.60 -48.08
N GLN A 641 46.44 -7.32 -47.09
CA GLN A 641 45.58 -8.48 -47.32
C GLN A 641 44.22 -8.10 -47.92
N ALA A 642 43.63 -6.96 -47.55
CA ALA A 642 42.40 -6.44 -48.19
C ALA A 642 42.63 -6.11 -49.67
N ILE A 643 43.80 -5.58 -49.97
CA ILE A 643 44.19 -5.11 -51.31
C ILE A 643 44.51 -6.28 -52.24
N THR A 644 45.10 -7.34 -51.70
CA THR A 644 45.47 -8.57 -52.43
C THR A 644 44.37 -9.63 -52.43
N LEU A 645 43.13 -9.25 -52.11
CA LEU A 645 41.97 -10.15 -52.17
C LEU A 645 41.80 -10.70 -53.59
N ASN A 646 42.22 -11.93 -53.81
CA ASN A 646 42.11 -12.60 -55.11
C ASN A 646 40.72 -13.26 -55.26
N THR A 647 39.68 -12.42 -55.39
CA THR A 647 38.31 -12.88 -55.63
C THR A 647 38.00 -12.78 -57.13
N PRO A 648 37.47 -13.82 -57.79
CA PRO A 648 37.16 -13.78 -59.22
C PRO A 648 36.28 -12.57 -59.60
N GLY A 649 36.68 -11.83 -60.64
CA GLY A 649 35.97 -10.65 -61.13
C GLY A 649 36.15 -9.36 -60.30
N LEU A 650 36.88 -9.39 -59.19
CA LEU A 650 37.07 -8.21 -58.33
C LEU A 650 37.92 -7.12 -58.99
N ASN A 651 39.02 -7.48 -59.66
CA ASN A 651 39.90 -6.50 -60.31
C ASN A 651 39.17 -5.73 -61.42
N GLU A 652 38.35 -6.42 -62.23
CA GLU A 652 37.52 -5.80 -63.26
C GLU A 652 36.47 -4.86 -62.64
N ALA A 653 35.81 -5.30 -61.56
CA ALA A 653 34.84 -4.48 -60.84
C ALA A 653 35.46 -3.22 -60.22
N VAL A 654 36.66 -3.32 -59.67
CA VAL A 654 37.42 -2.18 -59.11
C VAL A 654 37.80 -1.19 -60.21
N SER A 655 38.33 -1.68 -61.34
CA SER A 655 38.63 -0.85 -62.51
C SER A 655 37.39 -0.12 -63.02
N GLY A 656 36.27 -0.84 -63.18
CA GLY A 656 35.01 -0.25 -63.60
C GLY A 656 34.48 0.80 -62.63
N THR A 657 34.59 0.56 -61.32
CA THR A 657 34.17 1.51 -60.28
C THR A 657 35.02 2.78 -60.27
N LEU A 658 36.34 2.64 -60.41
CA LEU A 658 37.27 3.77 -60.52
C LEU A 658 36.98 4.64 -61.75
N ALA A 659 36.74 4.00 -62.90
CA ALA A 659 36.35 4.69 -64.13
C ALA A 659 35.02 5.44 -63.95
N ALA A 660 34.01 4.78 -63.37
CA ALA A 660 32.70 5.36 -63.13
C ALA A 660 32.72 6.55 -62.16
N TRP A 661 33.61 6.54 -61.16
CA TRP A 661 33.73 7.65 -60.20
C TRP A 661 34.67 8.77 -60.67
N GLY A 662 35.15 8.71 -61.92
CA GLY A 662 35.96 9.76 -62.52
C GLY A 662 37.42 9.79 -62.07
N ALA A 663 37.95 8.68 -61.52
CA ALA A 663 39.37 8.56 -61.18
C ALA A 663 40.29 8.50 -62.43
N ALA A 664 39.69 8.48 -63.64
CA ALA A 664 40.37 8.43 -64.94
C ALA A 664 41.20 9.67 -65.31
N SER A 665 41.38 10.66 -64.42
CA SER A 665 42.27 11.80 -64.69
C SER A 665 43.20 12.19 -63.55
N VAL A 666 43.80 11.23 -62.86
CA VAL A 666 45.06 11.54 -62.17
C VAL A 666 46.16 11.56 -63.23
N LYS A 667 46.36 12.73 -63.86
CA LYS A 667 47.38 12.93 -64.91
C LYS A 667 48.81 12.67 -64.41
N ASP A 668 49.02 12.67 -63.09
CA ASP A 668 50.31 12.40 -62.47
C ASP A 668 50.18 11.41 -61.30
N ARG A 669 50.46 10.12 -61.58
CA ARG A 669 50.42 9.03 -60.58
C ARG A 669 51.43 9.23 -59.43
N SER A 670 52.40 10.14 -59.58
CA SER A 670 53.40 10.44 -58.55
C SER A 670 52.84 11.27 -57.40
N GLN A 671 51.73 11.98 -57.60
CA GLN A 671 51.03 12.78 -56.58
C GLN A 671 49.99 11.99 -55.77
N LEU A 672 49.68 10.76 -56.19
CA LEU A 672 48.86 9.85 -55.38
C LEU A 672 49.69 9.31 -54.22
N PRO A 673 49.13 9.26 -53.01
CA PRO A 673 49.74 8.60 -51.87
C PRO A 673 50.14 7.17 -52.21
N ARG A 674 51.30 6.74 -51.69
CA ARG A 674 51.95 5.48 -52.08
C ARG A 674 51.01 4.28 -51.93
N LEU A 675 50.23 4.23 -50.86
CA LEU A 675 49.22 3.20 -50.63
C LEU A 675 48.19 3.13 -51.76
N THR A 676 47.66 4.27 -52.21
CA THR A 676 46.73 4.33 -53.35
C THR A 676 47.40 3.83 -54.64
N ARG A 677 48.69 4.13 -54.84
CA ARG A 677 49.47 3.63 -55.98
C ARG A 677 49.70 2.13 -55.91
N ASP A 678 50.03 1.59 -54.74
CA ASP A 678 50.23 0.16 -54.50
C ASP A 678 48.91 -0.61 -54.66
N MET A 679 47.78 -0.01 -54.25
CA MET A 679 46.42 -0.54 -54.49
C MET A 679 46.10 -0.64 -55.98
N LEU A 680 46.28 0.46 -56.72
CA LEU A 680 46.06 0.48 -58.17
C LEU A 680 46.98 -0.53 -58.88
N THR A 681 48.26 -0.60 -58.48
CA THR A 681 49.22 -1.56 -59.04
C THR A 681 48.84 -3.01 -58.76
N ALA A 682 48.41 -3.34 -57.54
CA ALA A 682 47.95 -4.68 -57.16
C ALA A 682 46.70 -5.11 -57.93
N TRP A 683 45.87 -4.16 -58.36
CA TRP A 683 44.68 -4.40 -59.19
C TRP A 683 44.95 -4.32 -60.69
N GLY A 684 46.20 -4.08 -61.10
CA GLY A 684 46.61 -4.03 -62.51
C GLY A 684 46.25 -2.72 -63.23
N LEU A 685 46.10 -1.61 -62.50
CA LEU A 685 45.65 -0.30 -63.00
C LEU A 685 46.73 0.76 -63.09
#